data_AF-A0A9E4SN14-F1
#
_entry.id   AF-A0A9E4SN14-F1
#
_cell.length_a   1.000
_cell.length_b   1.000
_cell.length_c   1.000
_cell.angle_alpha   90.00
_cell.angle_beta   90.00
_cell.angle_gamma   90.00
#
_symmetry.space_group_name_H-M   'P 1'
#
loop_
_entity.id
_entity.type
_entity.pdbx_description
1 polymer ?
#
loop_
_entity_poly.entity_id
_entity_poly.type
_entity_poly.pdbx_seq_one_letter_code
_entity_poly.pdbx_strand_id
1 'polypeptide(L)'
;VAYTNVYGQTHTAVRASEWLVSQGPEGSQVLKEHWEEAIPNLDGHTISELQLYDDDSPSKFANVARNLADSDYIVFFSNRLYGTIPRLPERYHTTTPYYELLFTERLGYRLVHFEATYPRLMGVGFVDETFARPNLPTPVGLENFNPAPITLNLGHADESFTVYDHPKVLIFQNIEGLDESVILGRIQRAARTNGQSHPADERPDAPPKSPGTGLMLSREDAEAQQAGGTWTDIVSVDGWTNRMPVLGWLVAIQGIALLTVPLGFVIFRPLPDRGYLFSKILGLMLVGLIVWLLASFQWVAFSRGSIALALVVVAAASLVVLRRNRREMLDYLRRRWSVLAISEAVFMAAFLAFVLVRMANPDLWHPWRGGEKPMDLAYLNAVLRSSYMPPYDPWFAGGYINYYYWGQFLTATLIRVTSINPAIAFNLAVPTFFALTVGGAFSLVYNLAESTRRRLASAGAAYRGRGLHWSPAVAGIGAALFVTVLGNLDGAIQVGHGVKRVLLQSEPFGQFDFWRSSRMMPPDPPGHEITEFPFFTFLFGDLHAHMMAMPFTLLSLGIGLAIVMAATNRIKPGFLDPVGIGRLVVVGVTVGSLRLINAWDFPTYLIIAAAAILLAEFFVHGGFGLVMLVRAGLKTTFMAVAGYVFFLPFHQNYETFFNGLGIESTTNTTVLWQFLAISGLFIFIIGTFVMSDLRHILLRGLGLIWRRYSRLRRSLGPEAFAETEPPDSAWGALATVAIVTLAGFALTAAFTSSTLGSTVPFVAALLVLVLISGVRRLLSEHADSPQHVFVAIMVSAALLLVLGLDFLRVESDIDRMNSIFKFYLQVWVLLALASAYLLWRLGHGKKVSLLRLSPPKKAWVLMLVSLIASASIYPILGTQDRLRDRFNDNVTPLTLDGSAYIDDAVYRDANGDIELAKDYDGIQWLKDNVQGSPVVLEGVTPTYRWGGRVSINTGLPTVVGWQWHQEQQRWDYRQEVGKRIRDVQTIYDTQDPQEAMSLLRRYGVRYVYVGKLEQLYFSEEGLRKFDDGLGGELTKVFQNDDVSIYRLTGSAF
;
A
#
# COMPACT_ATOMS: atom_id res chain seq x y z
N VAL A 1 -22.62 -33.49 14.19
CA VAL A 1 -23.24 -34.76 13.71
C VAL A 1 -22.47 -35.37 12.54
N ALA A 2 -22.22 -34.64 11.43
CA ALA A 2 -21.43 -35.21 10.33
C ALA A 2 -19.98 -35.56 10.73
N TYR A 3 -19.29 -34.63 11.38
CA TYR A 3 -17.91 -34.81 11.87
C TYR A 3 -17.79 -35.80 13.03
N THR A 4 -18.82 -35.93 13.88
CA THR A 4 -18.78 -36.89 15.00
C THR A 4 -18.70 -38.35 14.54
N ASN A 5 -19.04 -38.65 13.27
CA ASN A 5 -18.85 -39.99 12.70
C ASN A 5 -17.38 -40.32 12.39
N VAL A 6 -16.55 -39.30 12.11
CA VAL A 6 -15.11 -39.46 11.87
C VAL A 6 -14.44 -39.96 13.15
N TYR A 7 -14.68 -39.27 14.27
CA TYR A 7 -14.14 -39.65 15.59
C TYR A 7 -14.81 -40.87 16.23
N GLY A 8 -15.90 -41.38 15.63
CA GLY A 8 -16.55 -42.61 16.08
C GLY A 8 -15.90 -43.88 15.54
N GLN A 9 -14.87 -43.76 14.70
CA GLN A 9 -14.14 -44.87 14.08
C GLN A 9 -12.68 -44.86 14.53
N THR A 10 -12.02 -46.03 14.49
CA THR A 10 -10.57 -46.13 14.72
C THR A 10 -9.83 -45.24 13.72
N HIS A 11 -8.82 -44.50 14.18
CA HIS A 11 -8.05 -43.57 13.34
C HIS A 11 -7.46 -44.25 12.10
N THR A 12 -7.44 -43.55 10.96
CA THR A 12 -6.98 -44.09 9.65
C THR A 12 -5.56 -44.65 9.72
N ALA A 13 -4.65 -43.96 10.41
CA ALA A 13 -3.27 -44.41 10.63
C ALA A 13 -3.18 -45.74 11.40
N VAL A 14 -4.05 -45.96 12.39
CA VAL A 14 -4.05 -47.22 13.17
C VAL A 14 -4.55 -48.38 12.30
N ARG A 15 -5.63 -48.16 11.54
CA ARG A 15 -6.15 -49.19 10.61
C ARG A 15 -5.14 -49.54 9.50
N ALA A 16 -4.45 -48.53 8.98
CA ALA A 16 -3.40 -48.70 7.98
C ALA A 16 -2.20 -49.50 8.55
N SER A 17 -1.84 -49.24 9.80
CA SER A 17 -0.81 -50.00 10.52
C SER A 17 -1.23 -51.46 10.74
N GLU A 18 -2.44 -51.71 11.26
CA GLU A 18 -2.96 -53.07 11.44
C GLU A 18 -2.96 -53.86 10.13
N TRP A 19 -3.31 -53.21 9.03
CA TRP A 19 -3.21 -53.81 7.69
C TRP A 19 -1.76 -54.16 7.34
N LEU A 20 -0.83 -53.21 7.47
CA LEU A 20 0.57 -53.41 7.09
C LEU A 20 1.26 -54.48 7.94
N VAL A 21 0.97 -54.54 9.24
CA VAL A 21 1.48 -55.60 10.14
C VAL A 21 0.90 -56.98 9.76
N SER A 22 -0.36 -57.03 9.30
CA SER A 22 -0.97 -58.30 8.90
C SER A 22 -0.52 -58.82 7.53
N GLN A 23 -0.10 -57.93 6.62
CA GLN A 23 0.22 -58.27 5.24
C GLN A 23 1.72 -58.20 4.91
N GLY A 24 2.48 -57.33 5.59
CA GLY A 24 3.90 -57.11 5.39
C GLY A 24 4.76 -58.07 6.22
N PRO A 25 5.63 -58.89 5.61
CA PRO A 25 6.54 -59.78 6.34
C PRO A 25 7.32 -59.04 7.44
N GLU A 26 7.58 -59.74 8.55
CA GLU A 26 8.47 -59.23 9.60
C GLU A 26 9.86 -58.94 9.00
N GLY A 27 10.40 -57.76 9.29
CA GLY A 27 11.66 -57.28 8.72
C GLY A 27 11.54 -56.44 7.45
N SER A 28 10.34 -56.23 6.87
CA SER A 28 10.20 -55.44 5.63
C SER A 28 10.72 -54.00 5.82
N GLN A 29 11.32 -53.45 4.77
CA GLN A 29 11.80 -52.07 4.74
C GLN A 29 10.68 -51.13 4.26
N VAL A 30 10.29 -50.19 5.12
CA VAL A 30 9.18 -49.26 4.90
C VAL A 30 9.73 -47.83 4.79
N LEU A 31 9.48 -47.18 3.66
CA LEU A 31 9.78 -45.78 3.47
C LEU A 31 8.63 -44.91 3.95
N LYS A 32 8.98 -43.79 4.57
CA LYS A 32 8.05 -42.68 4.83
C LYS A 32 8.68 -41.36 4.39
N GLU A 33 7.86 -40.32 4.34
CA GLU A 33 8.34 -38.97 4.05
C GLU A 33 8.95 -38.30 5.29
N HIS A 34 10.01 -37.52 5.10
CA HIS A 34 10.59 -36.72 6.19
C HIS A 34 9.72 -35.48 6.50
N TRP A 35 9.73 -35.04 7.76
CA TRP A 35 8.78 -34.06 8.34
C TRP A 35 7.30 -34.49 8.33
N GLU A 36 7.04 -35.79 8.20
CA GLU A 36 5.70 -36.35 8.30
C GLU A 36 5.56 -37.32 9.47
N GLU A 37 4.35 -37.45 10.00
CA GLU A 37 4.00 -38.45 11.00
C GLU A 37 4.17 -39.88 10.43
N ALA A 38 4.58 -40.81 11.29
CA ALA A 38 4.62 -42.23 10.93
C ALA A 38 3.31 -42.90 11.35
N ILE A 39 2.90 -43.94 10.62
CA ILE A 39 1.83 -44.81 11.12
C ILE A 39 2.34 -45.58 12.38
N PRO A 40 1.50 -45.76 13.41
CA PRO A 40 1.92 -46.34 14.69
C PRO A 40 2.18 -47.85 14.59
N ASN A 41 2.69 -48.49 15.67
CA ASN A 41 2.74 -49.95 15.84
C ASN A 41 3.42 -50.77 14.73
N LEU A 42 4.46 -50.24 14.08
CA LEU A 42 5.27 -50.96 13.09
C LEU A 42 6.48 -51.69 13.73
N ASP A 43 6.31 -52.22 14.94
CA ASP A 43 7.35 -52.98 15.63
C ASP A 43 7.69 -54.24 14.84
N GLY A 44 8.95 -54.38 14.41
CA GLY A 44 9.41 -55.48 13.55
C GLY A 44 9.68 -55.10 12.09
N HIS A 45 9.40 -53.85 11.68
CA HIS A 45 9.76 -53.32 10.35
C HIS A 45 10.92 -52.32 10.43
N THR A 46 11.72 -52.21 9.37
CA THR A 46 12.80 -51.20 9.29
C THR A 46 12.26 -49.96 8.59
N ILE A 47 12.23 -48.81 9.29
CA ILE A 47 11.71 -47.56 8.73
C ILE A 47 12.86 -46.68 8.24
N SER A 48 12.74 -46.14 7.03
CA SER A 48 13.68 -45.16 6.47
C SER A 48 12.93 -43.94 5.92
N GLU A 49 13.58 -42.77 5.92
CA GLU A 49 12.94 -41.52 5.53
C GLU A 49 13.39 -41.03 4.15
N LEU A 50 12.44 -40.49 3.38
CA LEU A 50 12.69 -39.78 2.13
C LEU A 50 12.70 -38.27 2.38
N GLN A 51 13.86 -37.66 2.13
CA GLN A 51 14.11 -36.22 2.32
C GLN A 51 13.47 -35.36 1.20
N LEU A 52 12.17 -35.51 0.95
CA LEU A 52 11.50 -34.89 -0.21
C LEU A 52 11.34 -33.37 -0.10
N TYR A 53 11.29 -32.81 1.11
CA TYR A 53 11.21 -31.36 1.36
C TYR A 53 12.53 -30.63 1.09
N ASP A 54 13.67 -31.32 1.06
CA ASP A 54 14.98 -30.71 0.77
C ASP A 54 15.05 -30.25 -0.68
N ASP A 55 15.92 -29.29 -0.99
CA ASP A 55 16.06 -28.78 -2.35
C ASP A 55 16.45 -29.88 -3.35
N ASP A 56 15.90 -29.78 -4.56
CA ASP A 56 16.18 -30.74 -5.62
C ASP A 56 17.66 -30.69 -6.02
N SER A 57 18.36 -31.79 -5.77
CA SER A 57 19.77 -31.98 -6.10
C SER A 57 20.02 -33.38 -6.67
N PRO A 58 21.06 -33.56 -7.51
CA PRO A 58 21.42 -34.88 -8.01
C PRO A 58 21.69 -35.91 -6.89
N SER A 59 22.30 -35.46 -5.78
CA SER A 59 22.57 -36.28 -4.60
C SER A 59 21.29 -36.73 -3.89
N LYS A 60 20.29 -35.84 -3.76
CA LYS A 60 18.97 -36.18 -3.20
C LYS A 60 18.34 -37.33 -4.00
N PHE A 61 18.27 -37.21 -5.33
CA PHE A 61 17.59 -38.23 -6.14
C PHE A 61 18.38 -39.53 -6.28
N ALA A 62 19.71 -39.51 -6.16
CA ALA A 62 20.46 -40.75 -6.01
C ALA A 62 20.07 -41.50 -4.73
N ASN A 63 19.94 -40.78 -3.60
CA ASN A 63 19.49 -41.38 -2.34
C ASN A 63 18.02 -41.82 -2.39
N VAL A 64 17.12 -41.02 -2.98
CA VAL A 64 15.72 -41.41 -3.17
C VAL A 64 15.63 -42.66 -4.03
N ALA A 65 16.34 -42.73 -5.16
CA ALA A 65 16.32 -43.89 -6.04
C ALA A 65 16.87 -45.16 -5.35
N ARG A 66 17.94 -45.04 -4.55
CA ARG A 66 18.48 -46.15 -3.77
C ARG A 66 17.48 -46.66 -2.74
N ASN A 67 16.92 -45.74 -1.95
CA ASN A 67 15.93 -46.09 -0.94
C ASN A 67 14.71 -46.78 -1.56
N LEU A 68 14.23 -46.30 -2.71
CA LEU A 68 13.12 -46.91 -3.45
C LEU A 68 13.46 -48.29 -4.03
N ALA A 69 14.72 -48.54 -4.40
CA ALA A 69 15.15 -49.85 -4.90
C ALA A 69 15.21 -50.89 -3.78
N ASP A 70 15.68 -50.48 -2.59
CA ASP A 70 15.89 -51.36 -1.45
C ASP A 70 14.60 -51.63 -0.63
N SER A 71 13.59 -50.76 -0.72
CA SER A 71 12.38 -50.87 0.10
C SER A 71 11.27 -51.77 -0.44
N ASP A 72 10.50 -52.35 0.47
CA ASP A 72 9.32 -53.16 0.18
C ASP A 72 8.04 -52.32 0.09
N TYR A 73 7.93 -51.27 0.92
CA TYR A 73 6.74 -50.44 1.02
C TYR A 73 7.08 -48.94 1.10
N ILE A 74 6.18 -48.09 0.60
CA ILE A 74 6.18 -46.63 0.84
C ILE A 74 4.84 -46.25 1.46
N VAL A 75 4.90 -45.53 2.58
CA VAL A 75 3.73 -45.06 3.31
C VAL A 75 3.66 -43.54 3.25
N PHE A 76 2.53 -43.03 2.76
CA PHE A 76 2.13 -41.64 2.90
C PHE A 76 1.13 -41.55 4.04
N PHE A 77 1.48 -40.85 5.11
CA PHE A 77 0.55 -40.63 6.22
C PHE A 77 -0.57 -39.65 5.83
N SER A 78 -0.23 -38.55 5.17
CA SER A 78 -1.17 -37.53 4.72
C SER A 78 -0.76 -36.93 3.37
N ASN A 79 -1.46 -35.89 2.93
CA ASN A 79 -1.12 -35.10 1.75
C ASN A 79 -0.17 -33.93 2.01
N ARG A 80 0.46 -33.82 3.19
CA ARG A 80 1.33 -32.68 3.55
C ARG A 80 2.37 -32.38 2.48
N LEU A 81 3.15 -33.37 2.05
CA LEU A 81 4.22 -33.15 1.07
C LEU A 81 3.70 -33.17 -0.37
N TYR A 82 3.05 -34.24 -0.81
CA TYR A 82 2.56 -34.33 -2.20
C TYR A 82 1.45 -33.30 -2.53
N GLY A 83 0.78 -32.73 -1.53
CA GLY A 83 -0.19 -31.65 -1.68
C GLY A 83 0.41 -30.24 -1.72
N THR A 84 1.68 -30.08 -1.35
CA THR A 84 2.37 -28.78 -1.27
C THR A 84 3.54 -28.67 -2.24
N ILE A 85 4.41 -29.68 -2.31
CA ILE A 85 5.64 -29.68 -3.10
C ILE A 85 5.38 -29.43 -4.60
N PRO A 86 4.43 -30.11 -5.27
CA PRO A 86 4.17 -29.90 -6.69
C PRO A 86 3.72 -28.49 -7.08
N ARG A 87 3.25 -27.70 -6.12
CA ARG A 87 2.80 -26.32 -6.34
C ARG A 87 3.96 -25.33 -6.44
N LEU A 88 5.19 -25.78 -6.17
CA LEU A 88 6.41 -25.00 -6.27
C LEU A 88 7.36 -25.65 -7.30
N PRO A 89 6.96 -25.76 -8.59
CA PRO A 89 7.74 -26.45 -9.62
C PRO A 89 9.12 -25.80 -9.85
N GLU A 90 9.27 -24.51 -9.53
CA GLU A 90 10.54 -23.80 -9.63
C GLU A 90 11.60 -24.31 -8.64
N ARG A 91 11.16 -24.78 -7.46
CA ARG A 91 12.04 -25.33 -6.43
C ARG A 91 12.17 -26.85 -6.53
N TYR A 92 11.07 -27.52 -6.90
CA TYR A 92 10.92 -28.97 -6.87
C TYR A 92 10.67 -29.59 -8.27
N HIS A 93 11.45 -29.16 -9.25
CA HIS A 93 11.33 -29.54 -10.66
C HIS A 93 11.47 -31.06 -10.93
N THR A 94 12.17 -31.79 -10.07
CA THR A 94 12.40 -33.24 -10.16
C THR A 94 11.53 -34.01 -9.17
N THR A 95 11.19 -33.43 -8.01
CA THR A 95 10.31 -34.10 -7.02
C THR A 95 8.88 -34.24 -7.53
N THR A 96 8.36 -33.25 -8.27
CA THR A 96 7.01 -33.35 -8.88
C THR A 96 6.87 -34.56 -9.82
N PRO A 97 7.77 -34.77 -10.80
CA PRO A 97 7.80 -35.99 -11.60
C PRO A 97 7.91 -37.30 -10.79
N TYR A 98 8.60 -37.29 -9.65
CA TYR A 98 8.64 -38.47 -8.77
C TYR A 98 7.23 -38.86 -8.30
N TYR A 99 6.43 -37.91 -7.80
CA TYR A 99 5.05 -38.18 -7.37
C TYR A 99 4.16 -38.63 -8.54
N GLU A 100 4.26 -37.98 -9.70
CA GLU A 100 3.50 -38.38 -10.90
C GLU A 100 3.81 -39.82 -11.32
N LEU A 101 5.09 -40.19 -11.38
CA LEU A 101 5.51 -41.54 -11.75
C LEU A 101 5.10 -42.56 -10.69
N LEU A 102 5.15 -42.20 -9.40
CA LEU A 102 4.73 -43.09 -8.33
C LEU A 102 3.22 -43.37 -8.37
N PHE A 103 2.39 -42.33 -8.49
CA PHE A 103 0.93 -42.46 -8.47
C PHE A 103 0.39 -43.12 -9.75
N THR A 104 1.14 -43.07 -10.84
CA THR A 104 0.84 -43.79 -12.09
C THR A 104 1.48 -45.19 -12.15
N GLU A 105 2.03 -45.69 -11.02
CA GLU A 105 2.70 -46.98 -10.87
C GLU A 105 3.97 -47.17 -11.74
N ARG A 106 4.45 -46.11 -12.40
CA ARG A 106 5.62 -46.13 -13.30
C ARG A 106 6.96 -46.19 -12.59
N LEU A 107 6.99 -46.19 -11.25
CA LEU A 107 8.19 -46.48 -10.46
C LEU A 107 8.25 -47.94 -9.96
N GLY A 108 7.34 -48.81 -10.40
CA GLY A 108 7.31 -50.22 -9.96
C GLY A 108 6.58 -50.45 -8.63
N TYR A 109 5.98 -49.38 -8.10
CA TYR A 109 5.17 -49.39 -6.89
C TYR A 109 3.69 -49.35 -7.22
N ARG A 110 2.90 -50.19 -6.56
CA ARG A 110 1.44 -50.23 -6.70
C ARG A 110 0.76 -49.83 -5.42
N LEU A 111 -0.32 -49.05 -5.50
CA LEU A 111 -1.16 -48.77 -4.33
C LEU A 111 -1.89 -50.06 -3.92
N VAL A 112 -1.51 -50.64 -2.78
CA VAL A 112 -2.05 -51.91 -2.30
C VAL A 112 -3.08 -51.73 -1.18
N HIS A 113 -3.01 -50.61 -0.46
CA HIS A 113 -3.98 -50.26 0.59
C HIS A 113 -4.09 -48.75 0.77
N PHE A 114 -5.25 -48.30 1.22
CA PHE A 114 -5.44 -46.91 1.65
C PHE A 114 -6.52 -46.83 2.74
N GLU A 115 -6.42 -45.80 3.57
CA GLU A 115 -7.41 -45.48 4.60
C GLU A 115 -7.82 -44.02 4.50
N ALA A 116 -9.14 -43.78 4.38
CA ALA A 116 -9.70 -42.43 4.35
C ALA A 116 -11.05 -42.42 5.07
N THR A 117 -11.27 -41.42 5.92
CA THR A 117 -12.53 -41.22 6.64
C THR A 117 -13.03 -39.81 6.36
N TYR A 118 -14.30 -39.67 6.01
CA TYR A 118 -14.91 -38.37 5.67
C TYR A 118 -16.15 -38.12 6.53
N PRO A 119 -16.51 -36.85 6.80
CA PRO A 119 -17.78 -36.53 7.45
C PRO A 119 -18.98 -37.08 6.66
N ARG A 120 -19.95 -37.67 7.36
CA ARG A 120 -21.14 -38.26 6.74
C ARG A 120 -22.42 -37.87 7.46
N LEU A 121 -23.45 -37.45 6.73
CA LEU A 121 -24.77 -37.13 7.26
C LEU A 121 -25.86 -37.74 6.38
N MET A 122 -26.70 -38.59 6.96
CA MET A 122 -27.88 -39.17 6.28
C MET A 122 -27.56 -39.82 4.91
N GLY A 123 -26.43 -40.52 4.79
CA GLY A 123 -26.01 -41.18 3.54
C GLY A 123 -25.30 -40.28 2.53
N VAL A 124 -25.09 -39.00 2.86
CA VAL A 124 -24.27 -38.06 2.09
C VAL A 124 -22.89 -37.93 2.72
N GLY A 125 -21.83 -38.15 1.93
CA GLY A 125 -20.43 -37.93 2.31
C GLY A 125 -19.93 -36.57 1.83
N PHE A 126 -19.14 -35.90 2.67
CA PHE A 126 -18.50 -34.62 2.36
C PHE A 126 -17.01 -34.85 2.14
N VAL A 127 -16.54 -34.76 0.90
CA VAL A 127 -15.15 -35.09 0.53
C VAL A 127 -14.37 -33.85 0.12
N ASP A 128 -13.10 -33.81 0.47
CA ASP A 128 -12.13 -32.84 -0.05
C ASP A 128 -11.43 -33.35 -1.32
N GLU A 129 -10.99 -32.39 -2.12
CA GLU A 129 -10.20 -32.61 -3.33
C GLU A 129 -8.70 -32.57 -3.00
N THR A 130 -8.08 -33.75 -2.94
CA THR A 130 -6.68 -33.90 -2.50
C THR A 130 -5.66 -33.75 -3.64
N PHE A 131 -5.97 -34.22 -4.86
CA PHE A 131 -4.98 -34.37 -5.95
C PHE A 131 -5.08 -33.30 -7.04
N ALA A 132 -6.25 -32.71 -7.28
CA ALA A 132 -6.42 -31.71 -8.33
C ALA A 132 -5.63 -30.41 -8.06
N ARG A 133 -5.54 -29.98 -6.79
CA ARG A 133 -4.83 -28.74 -6.41
C ARG A 133 -3.32 -28.77 -6.69
N PRO A 134 -2.58 -29.85 -6.36
CA PRO A 134 -1.18 -30.00 -6.78
C PRO A 134 -1.01 -30.45 -8.24
N ASN A 135 -2.09 -30.59 -9.02
CA ASN A 135 -2.07 -31.12 -10.38
C ASN A 135 -1.43 -32.52 -10.48
N LEU A 136 -1.67 -33.37 -9.48
CA LEU A 136 -1.20 -34.75 -9.49
C LEU A 136 -2.29 -35.70 -10.00
N PRO A 137 -1.92 -36.80 -10.68
CA PRO A 137 -2.87 -37.84 -11.03
C PRO A 137 -3.39 -38.53 -9.76
N THR A 138 -4.68 -38.88 -9.73
CA THR A 138 -5.22 -39.75 -8.69
C THR A 138 -4.53 -41.11 -8.78
N PRO A 139 -4.03 -41.69 -7.67
CA PRO A 139 -3.44 -43.02 -7.70
C PRO A 139 -4.42 -44.05 -8.30
N VAL A 140 -3.93 -44.95 -9.15
CA VAL A 140 -4.77 -45.90 -9.93
C VAL A 140 -5.74 -46.69 -9.02
N GLY A 141 -5.29 -47.13 -7.85
CA GLY A 141 -6.13 -47.86 -6.88
C GLY A 141 -7.24 -47.03 -6.20
N LEU A 142 -7.28 -45.70 -6.40
CA LEU A 142 -8.22 -44.76 -5.80
C LEU A 142 -9.24 -44.17 -6.78
N GLU A 143 -9.08 -44.35 -8.10
CA GLU A 143 -9.92 -43.70 -9.12
C GLU A 143 -11.43 -44.00 -8.98
N ASN A 144 -11.78 -45.18 -8.45
CA ASN A 144 -13.16 -45.62 -8.26
C ASN A 144 -13.65 -45.54 -6.81
N PHE A 145 -12.89 -44.91 -5.92
CA PHE A 145 -13.25 -44.82 -4.51
C PHE A 145 -14.36 -43.78 -4.30
N ASN A 146 -15.48 -44.23 -3.73
CA ASN A 146 -16.57 -43.35 -3.33
C ASN A 146 -16.96 -43.62 -1.87
N PRO A 147 -16.78 -42.66 -0.93
CA PRO A 147 -17.01 -42.91 0.48
C PRO A 147 -18.49 -42.98 0.87
N ALA A 148 -19.41 -42.55 0.01
CA ALA A 148 -20.84 -42.59 0.31
C ALA A 148 -21.68 -42.75 -0.98
N PRO A 149 -22.94 -43.24 -0.88
CA PRO A 149 -23.84 -43.33 -2.04
C PRO A 149 -24.04 -42.00 -2.76
N ILE A 150 -24.04 -40.90 -2.00
CA ILE A 150 -24.04 -39.53 -2.52
C ILE A 150 -22.83 -38.83 -1.92
N THR A 151 -22.00 -38.24 -2.77
CA THR A 151 -20.79 -37.55 -2.34
C THR A 151 -20.80 -36.11 -2.84
N LEU A 152 -20.60 -35.17 -1.93
CA LEU A 152 -20.44 -33.75 -2.21
C LEU A 152 -18.96 -33.39 -2.09
N ASN A 153 -18.38 -33.00 -3.22
CA ASN A 153 -17.02 -32.47 -3.25
C ASN A 153 -17.04 -31.01 -2.77
N LEU A 154 -16.35 -30.75 -1.66
CA LEU A 154 -16.27 -29.42 -1.04
C LEU A 154 -15.06 -28.62 -1.52
N GLY A 155 -14.33 -29.12 -2.52
CA GLY A 155 -13.10 -28.54 -3.00
C GLY A 155 -11.97 -28.74 -2.00
N HIS A 156 -11.09 -27.76 -1.88
CA HIS A 156 -9.92 -27.87 -1.04
C HIS A 156 -10.25 -27.70 0.46
N ALA A 157 -9.79 -28.64 1.29
CA ALA A 157 -9.84 -28.53 2.74
C ALA A 157 -8.47 -28.15 3.33
N ASP A 158 -8.49 -27.31 4.37
CA ASP A 158 -7.31 -26.87 5.09
C ASP A 158 -6.47 -28.05 5.65
N GLU A 159 -5.18 -27.81 5.88
CA GLU A 159 -4.24 -28.79 6.43
C GLU A 159 -4.73 -29.35 7.78
N SER A 160 -5.41 -28.52 8.58
CA SER A 160 -6.04 -28.92 9.84
C SER A 160 -6.95 -30.15 9.69
N PHE A 161 -7.61 -30.32 8.54
CA PHE A 161 -8.51 -31.45 8.28
C PHE A 161 -7.82 -32.62 7.58
N THR A 162 -7.02 -32.30 6.56
CA THR A 162 -6.43 -33.30 5.65
C THR A 162 -5.16 -33.96 6.17
N VAL A 163 -4.50 -33.33 7.15
CA VAL A 163 -3.25 -33.82 7.75
C VAL A 163 -3.44 -34.23 9.21
N TYR A 164 -4.16 -33.45 10.01
CA TYR A 164 -4.27 -33.70 11.45
C TYR A 164 -5.57 -34.40 11.86
N ASP A 165 -6.71 -34.01 11.30
CA ASP A 165 -8.01 -34.49 11.77
C ASP A 165 -8.37 -35.89 11.27
N HIS A 166 -8.33 -36.09 9.95
CA HIS A 166 -8.66 -37.36 9.32
C HIS A 166 -7.80 -37.62 8.08
N PRO A 167 -6.50 -37.88 8.28
CA PRO A 167 -5.56 -38.00 7.19
C PRO A 167 -5.87 -39.19 6.28
N LYS A 168 -5.59 -39.00 4.98
CA LYS A 168 -5.67 -40.03 3.95
C LYS A 168 -4.33 -40.76 3.86
N VAL A 169 -4.29 -41.95 4.43
CA VAL A 169 -3.09 -42.79 4.46
C VAL A 169 -3.04 -43.64 3.19
N LEU A 170 -1.91 -43.65 2.49
CA LEU A 170 -1.68 -44.44 1.27
C LEU A 170 -0.50 -45.39 1.49
N ILE A 171 -0.66 -46.66 1.12
CA ILE A 171 0.40 -47.66 1.21
C ILE A 171 0.67 -48.24 -0.18
N PHE A 172 1.87 -47.97 -0.68
CA PHE A 172 2.37 -48.53 -1.93
C PHE A 172 3.33 -49.69 -1.64
N GLN A 173 3.23 -50.77 -2.41
CA GLN A 173 4.15 -51.91 -2.35
C GLN A 173 5.03 -51.95 -3.59
N ASN A 174 6.32 -52.25 -3.40
CA ASN A 174 7.26 -52.51 -4.48
C ASN A 174 6.93 -53.87 -5.11
N ILE A 175 6.41 -53.88 -6.33
CA ILE A 175 6.04 -55.12 -7.03
C ILE A 175 7.06 -55.47 -8.12
N GLU A 176 7.64 -54.47 -8.77
CA GLU A 176 8.56 -54.69 -9.88
C GLU A 176 10.03 -54.86 -9.45
N GLY A 177 10.42 -54.37 -8.26
CA GLY A 177 11.79 -54.48 -7.76
C GLY A 177 12.81 -53.84 -8.70
N LEU A 178 12.53 -52.61 -9.16
CA LEU A 178 13.37 -51.92 -10.14
C LEU A 178 14.72 -51.50 -9.54
N ASP A 179 15.80 -51.68 -10.30
CA ASP A 179 17.14 -51.22 -9.91
C ASP A 179 17.21 -49.68 -9.72
N GLU A 180 18.07 -49.23 -8.79
CA GLU A 180 18.34 -47.80 -8.50
C GLU A 180 18.56 -46.98 -9.78
N SER A 181 19.36 -47.51 -10.72
CA SER A 181 19.69 -46.82 -11.98
C SER A 181 18.47 -46.62 -12.89
N VAL A 182 17.52 -47.55 -12.88
CA VAL A 182 16.28 -47.48 -13.68
C VAL A 182 15.33 -46.47 -13.07
N ILE A 183 15.16 -46.50 -11.74
CA ILE A 183 14.32 -45.55 -11.00
C ILE A 183 14.84 -44.12 -11.21
N LEU A 184 16.14 -43.90 -10.97
CA LEU A 184 16.78 -42.59 -11.16
C LEU A 184 16.63 -42.10 -12.61
N GLY A 185 16.86 -43.00 -13.58
CA GLY A 185 16.72 -42.69 -15.01
C GLY A 185 15.29 -42.32 -15.41
N ARG A 186 14.26 -42.95 -14.83
CA ARG A 186 12.84 -42.61 -15.08
C ARG A 186 12.49 -41.22 -14.51
N ILE A 187 12.87 -40.95 -13.25
CA ILE A 187 12.62 -39.66 -12.59
C ILE A 187 13.31 -38.52 -13.35
N GLN A 188 14.60 -38.67 -13.68
CA GLN A 188 15.35 -37.63 -14.40
C GLN A 188 14.83 -37.40 -15.81
N ARG A 189 14.37 -38.45 -16.51
CA ARG A 189 13.78 -38.31 -17.84
C ARG A 189 12.45 -37.57 -17.78
N ALA A 190 11.59 -37.90 -16.81
CA ALA A 190 10.31 -37.23 -16.61
C ALA A 190 10.49 -35.75 -16.22
N ALA A 191 11.48 -35.43 -15.38
CA ALA A 191 11.84 -34.05 -15.05
C ALA A 191 12.28 -33.24 -16.29
N ARG A 192 13.05 -33.86 -17.19
CA ARG A 192 13.45 -33.21 -18.46
C ARG A 192 12.29 -33.01 -19.43
N THR A 193 11.33 -33.93 -19.48
CA THR A 193 10.15 -33.82 -20.37
C THR A 193 9.10 -32.85 -19.84
N ASN A 194 8.82 -32.84 -18.53
CA ASN A 194 7.88 -31.89 -17.92
C ASN A 194 8.42 -30.44 -17.91
N GLY A 195 9.74 -30.27 -17.95
CA GLY A 195 10.37 -28.96 -18.17
C GLY A 195 10.09 -28.33 -19.55
N GLN A 196 9.46 -29.06 -20.48
CA GLN A 196 9.02 -28.55 -21.78
C GLN A 196 7.49 -28.39 -21.90
N SER A 197 6.72 -28.82 -20.91
CA SER A 197 5.26 -28.86 -20.97
C SER A 197 4.64 -28.30 -19.69
N HIS A 198 4.81 -26.99 -19.47
CA HIS A 198 3.82 -26.23 -18.72
C HIS A 198 2.75 -25.71 -19.69
N PRO A 199 1.45 -25.85 -19.37
CA PRO A 199 0.37 -25.30 -20.18
C PRO A 199 0.28 -23.78 -19.96
N ALA A 200 1.18 -23.05 -20.61
CA ALA A 200 1.05 -21.62 -20.88
C ALA A 200 0.89 -21.33 -22.38
N ASP A 201 0.92 -22.36 -23.24
CA ASP A 201 0.80 -22.23 -24.69
C ASP A 201 -0.35 -23.08 -25.24
N GLU A 202 -1.57 -22.57 -25.12
CA GLU A 202 -2.68 -22.96 -26.02
C GLU A 202 -3.11 -21.74 -26.85
N ARG A 203 -2.28 -21.36 -27.82
CA ARG A 203 -2.70 -20.69 -29.06
C ARG A 203 -1.86 -21.26 -30.23
N PRO A 204 -2.41 -22.13 -31.09
CA PRO A 204 -1.60 -22.87 -32.07
C PRO A 204 -0.98 -22.04 -33.22
N ASP A 205 -1.21 -20.73 -33.32
CA ASP A 205 -0.82 -19.93 -34.50
C ASP A 205 0.03 -18.68 -34.21
N ALA A 206 0.66 -18.60 -33.03
CA ALA A 206 1.66 -17.56 -32.77
C ALA A 206 3.07 -18.14 -32.94
N PRO A 207 3.95 -17.56 -33.78
CA PRO A 207 5.33 -18.03 -33.86
C PRO A 207 5.99 -17.91 -32.48
N PRO A 208 6.85 -18.87 -32.09
CA PRO A 208 7.46 -18.91 -30.77
C PRO A 208 8.28 -17.63 -30.57
N LYS A 209 7.79 -16.74 -29.70
CA LYS A 209 8.60 -15.63 -29.22
C LYS A 209 9.67 -16.24 -28.33
N SER A 210 10.94 -16.11 -28.69
CA SER A 210 12.00 -16.15 -27.68
C SER A 210 11.56 -15.22 -26.53
N PRO A 211 11.59 -15.64 -25.26
CA PRO A 211 11.20 -14.77 -24.16
C PRO A 211 12.27 -13.68 -24.04
N GLY A 212 12.09 -12.59 -24.77
CA GLY A 212 12.80 -11.36 -24.54
C GLY A 212 12.39 -10.83 -23.16
N THR A 213 13.36 -10.44 -22.36
CA THR A 213 13.14 -9.74 -21.10
C THR A 213 12.31 -8.47 -21.37
N GLY A 214 11.11 -8.35 -20.81
CA GLY A 214 10.34 -7.10 -20.86
C GLY A 214 10.94 -6.03 -19.94
N LEU A 215 10.38 -4.81 -19.97
CA LEU A 215 10.83 -3.69 -19.13
C LEU A 215 12.32 -3.29 -19.29
N MET A 216 12.85 -3.47 -20.50
CA MET A 216 14.22 -3.06 -20.89
C MET A 216 14.20 -1.74 -21.67
N LEU A 217 15.21 -0.90 -21.45
CA LEU A 217 15.45 0.29 -22.25
C LEU A 217 15.80 -0.09 -23.69
N SER A 218 15.39 0.74 -24.65
CA SER A 218 15.93 0.66 -26.00
C SER A 218 17.43 1.02 -25.97
N ARG A 219 18.19 0.60 -26.99
CA ARG A 219 19.61 0.93 -27.07
C ARG A 219 19.84 2.45 -27.11
N GLU A 220 19.03 3.17 -27.88
CA GLU A 220 19.09 4.63 -28.00
C GLU A 220 18.80 5.29 -26.65
N ASP A 221 17.78 4.83 -25.92
CA ASP A 221 17.47 5.34 -24.59
C ASP A 221 18.60 5.03 -23.60
N ALA A 222 19.16 3.82 -23.63
CA ALA A 222 20.25 3.44 -22.73
C ALA A 222 21.49 4.32 -22.96
N GLU A 223 21.86 4.57 -24.22
CA GLU A 223 22.95 5.47 -24.60
C GLU A 223 22.65 6.91 -24.16
N ALA A 224 21.41 7.39 -24.32
CA ALA A 224 21.00 8.73 -23.88
C ALA A 224 21.01 8.90 -22.34
N GLN A 225 20.64 7.86 -21.59
CA GLN A 225 20.75 7.86 -20.12
C GLN A 225 22.22 7.83 -19.66
N GLN A 226 23.09 7.13 -20.40
CA GLN A 226 24.52 7.05 -20.10
C GLN A 226 25.31 8.29 -20.53
N ALA A 227 24.81 9.10 -21.47
CA ALA A 227 25.46 10.33 -21.93
C ALA A 227 25.31 11.53 -20.97
N GLY A 228 24.65 11.35 -19.82
CA GLY A 228 24.45 12.39 -18.81
C GLY A 228 25.76 12.94 -18.22
N GLY A 229 25.66 14.09 -17.54
CA GLY A 229 26.79 14.71 -16.83
C GLY A 229 27.22 13.95 -15.56
N THR A 230 28.15 14.54 -14.83
CA THR A 230 28.55 14.10 -13.49
C THR A 230 27.50 14.45 -12.44
N TRP A 231 27.61 13.87 -11.24
CA TRP A 231 26.79 14.27 -10.10
C TRP A 231 26.94 15.76 -9.74
N THR A 232 28.17 16.26 -9.83
CA THR A 232 28.54 17.65 -9.48
C THR A 232 28.01 18.67 -10.49
N ASP A 233 27.67 18.26 -11.72
CA ASP A 233 26.93 19.09 -12.69
C ASP A 233 25.48 19.35 -12.23
N ILE A 234 24.89 18.40 -11.51
CA ILE A 234 23.51 18.47 -11.03
C ILE A 234 23.45 19.16 -9.66
N VAL A 235 24.35 18.79 -8.74
CA VAL A 235 24.41 19.22 -7.34
C VAL A 235 25.67 20.06 -7.11
N SER A 236 25.51 21.27 -6.57
CA SER A 236 26.64 22.17 -6.27
C SER A 236 26.89 22.17 -4.77
N VAL A 237 27.74 21.26 -4.29
CA VAL A 237 28.01 21.04 -2.85
C VAL A 237 28.46 22.34 -2.15
N ASP A 238 29.29 23.16 -2.81
CA ASP A 238 29.77 24.44 -2.27
C ASP A 238 28.77 25.62 -2.42
N GLY A 239 27.65 25.40 -3.08
CA GLY A 239 26.63 26.41 -3.37
C GLY A 239 25.98 27.00 -2.12
N TRP A 240 25.53 28.26 -2.20
CA TRP A 240 24.87 28.93 -1.08
C TRP A 240 23.59 28.20 -0.63
N THR A 241 22.92 27.49 -1.55
CA THR A 241 21.75 26.68 -1.25
C THR A 241 22.09 25.46 -0.40
N ASN A 242 23.30 24.90 -0.46
CA ASN A 242 23.71 23.84 0.48
C ASN A 242 24.15 24.40 1.83
N ARG A 243 24.64 25.65 1.89
CA ARG A 243 24.96 26.35 3.15
C ARG A 243 23.69 26.82 3.89
N MET A 244 22.64 27.18 3.16
CA MET A 244 21.35 27.61 3.69
C MET A 244 20.20 26.82 3.03
N PRO A 245 20.12 25.49 3.25
CA PRO A 245 19.25 24.59 2.49
C PRO A 245 17.77 24.85 2.74
N VAL A 246 17.39 25.16 3.99
CA VAL A 246 16.02 25.53 4.33
C VAL A 246 15.56 26.78 3.55
N LEU A 247 16.41 27.81 3.47
CA LEU A 247 16.07 29.06 2.80
C LEU A 247 16.01 28.89 1.27
N GLY A 248 17.01 28.23 0.67
CA GLY A 248 17.05 27.98 -0.76
C GLY A 248 15.84 27.16 -1.24
N TRP A 249 15.47 26.13 -0.48
CA TRP A 249 14.32 25.29 -0.76
C TRP A 249 12.99 26.04 -0.63
N LEU A 250 12.83 26.83 0.43
CA LEU A 250 11.64 27.69 0.61
C LEU A 250 11.49 28.70 -0.51
N VAL A 251 12.58 29.36 -0.94
CA VAL A 251 12.54 30.31 -2.07
C VAL A 251 12.05 29.62 -3.33
N ALA A 252 12.48 28.40 -3.62
CA ALA A 252 12.02 27.63 -4.78
C ALA A 252 10.52 27.32 -4.69
N ILE A 253 10.04 26.78 -3.56
CA ILE A 253 8.62 26.46 -3.37
C ILE A 253 7.75 27.72 -3.45
N GLN A 254 8.15 28.79 -2.77
CA GLN A 254 7.39 30.04 -2.76
C GLN A 254 7.40 30.70 -4.14
N GLY A 255 8.52 30.68 -4.85
CA GLY A 255 8.62 31.18 -6.22
C GLY A 255 7.67 30.46 -7.17
N ILE A 256 7.69 29.13 -7.17
CA ILE A 256 6.77 28.30 -7.97
C ILE A 256 5.31 28.59 -7.62
N ALA A 257 5.00 28.67 -6.32
CA ALA A 257 3.66 28.97 -5.85
C ALA A 257 3.17 30.34 -6.31
N LEU A 258 3.99 31.40 -6.14
CA LEU A 258 3.67 32.77 -6.53
C LEU A 258 3.37 32.88 -8.02
N LEU A 259 4.13 32.17 -8.86
CA LEU A 259 3.87 32.10 -10.30
C LEU A 259 2.49 31.51 -10.58
N THR A 260 2.02 30.55 -9.79
CA THR A 260 0.77 29.81 -10.06
C THR A 260 -0.46 30.43 -9.39
N VAL A 261 -0.30 31.33 -8.41
CA VAL A 261 -1.41 32.02 -7.72
C VAL A 261 -2.47 32.59 -8.68
N PRO A 262 -2.12 33.28 -9.79
CA PRO A 262 -3.14 33.79 -10.72
C PRO A 262 -3.98 32.69 -11.37
N LEU A 263 -3.37 31.57 -11.75
CA LEU A 263 -4.09 30.41 -12.31
C LEU A 263 -5.00 29.77 -11.26
N GLY A 264 -4.45 29.51 -10.07
CA GLY A 264 -5.20 28.98 -8.93
C GLY A 264 -6.39 29.86 -8.57
N PHE A 265 -6.22 31.19 -8.57
CA PHE A 265 -7.29 32.15 -8.28
C PHE A 265 -8.52 31.98 -9.17
N VAL A 266 -8.33 31.66 -10.46
CA VAL A 266 -9.42 31.45 -11.41
C VAL A 266 -10.06 30.07 -11.25
N ILE A 267 -9.24 29.03 -11.08
CA ILE A 267 -9.71 27.65 -10.84
C ILE A 267 -10.56 27.60 -9.56
N PHE A 268 -10.03 28.14 -8.46
CA PHE A 268 -10.67 28.17 -7.15
C PHE A 268 -11.52 29.43 -6.91
N ARG A 269 -11.86 30.17 -7.97
CA ARG A 269 -12.69 31.39 -7.87
C ARG A 269 -13.97 31.21 -7.02
N PRO A 270 -14.70 30.09 -7.06
CA PRO A 270 -15.90 29.89 -6.23
C PRO A 270 -15.61 29.77 -4.74
N LEU A 271 -14.36 29.46 -4.36
CA LEU A 271 -13.96 29.25 -2.97
C LEU A 271 -13.62 30.56 -2.25
N PRO A 272 -13.98 30.72 -0.97
CA PRO A 272 -13.66 31.90 -0.18
C PRO A 272 -12.20 32.35 -0.13
N ASP A 273 -11.24 31.42 -0.06
CA ASP A 273 -9.79 31.71 -0.02
C ASP A 273 -9.14 31.83 -1.41
N ARG A 274 -9.91 31.58 -2.48
CA ARG A 274 -9.44 31.54 -3.88
C ARG A 274 -8.29 30.55 -4.11
N GLY A 275 -8.16 29.53 -3.28
CA GLY A 275 -7.19 28.45 -3.42
C GLY A 275 -5.73 28.85 -3.27
N TYR A 276 -5.41 29.82 -2.41
CA TYR A 276 -4.02 30.28 -2.21
C TYR A 276 -3.06 29.13 -1.83
N LEU A 277 -3.40 28.29 -0.84
CA LEU A 277 -2.56 27.15 -0.46
C LEU A 277 -2.60 26.01 -1.49
N PHE A 278 -3.75 25.76 -2.11
CA PHE A 278 -3.85 24.82 -3.24
C PHE A 278 -2.96 25.24 -4.42
N SER A 279 -2.68 26.54 -4.59
CA SER A 279 -1.78 27.03 -5.63
C SER A 279 -0.33 26.59 -5.45
N LYS A 280 0.10 26.28 -4.20
CA LYS A 280 1.44 25.70 -3.94
C LYS A 280 1.53 24.27 -4.51
N ILE A 281 0.50 23.46 -4.26
CA ILE A 281 0.40 22.07 -4.76
C ILE A 281 0.25 22.09 -6.29
N LEU A 282 -0.65 22.94 -6.80
CA LEU A 282 -0.89 23.12 -8.23
C LEU A 282 0.37 23.59 -8.96
N GLY A 283 1.16 24.49 -8.37
CA GLY A 283 2.39 24.98 -8.98
C GLY A 283 3.44 23.87 -9.15
N LEU A 284 3.66 23.06 -8.11
CA LEU A 284 4.54 21.90 -8.20
C LEU A 284 4.05 20.91 -9.26
N MET A 285 2.74 20.64 -9.29
CA MET A 285 2.13 19.75 -10.28
C MET A 285 2.29 20.26 -11.72
N LEU A 286 2.00 21.53 -11.99
CA LEU A 286 2.01 22.09 -13.34
C LEU A 286 3.43 22.24 -13.89
N VAL A 287 4.37 22.74 -13.07
CA VAL A 287 5.77 22.84 -13.48
C VAL A 287 6.32 21.42 -13.71
N GLY A 288 6.10 20.50 -12.79
CA GLY A 288 6.49 19.10 -12.95
C GLY A 288 5.89 18.47 -14.20
N LEU A 289 4.59 18.67 -14.47
CA LEU A 289 3.90 18.11 -15.65
C LEU A 289 4.53 18.57 -16.95
N ILE A 290 4.81 19.87 -17.09
CA ILE A 290 5.42 20.39 -18.31
C ILE A 290 6.82 19.80 -18.49
N VAL A 291 7.64 19.78 -17.44
CA VAL A 291 9.01 19.23 -17.52
C VAL A 291 8.99 17.75 -17.84
N TRP A 292 8.09 16.99 -17.21
CA TRP A 292 7.95 15.56 -17.46
C TRP A 292 7.48 15.27 -18.87
N LEU A 293 6.47 15.98 -19.40
CA LEU A 293 6.03 15.80 -20.77
C LEU A 293 7.14 16.08 -21.78
N LEU A 294 7.93 17.15 -21.56
CA LEU A 294 9.09 17.46 -22.40
C LEU A 294 10.12 16.33 -22.40
N ALA A 295 10.37 15.72 -21.24
CA ALA A 295 11.32 14.61 -21.08
C ALA A 295 10.75 13.26 -21.57
N SER A 296 9.47 12.98 -21.38
CA SER A 296 8.80 11.75 -21.81
C SER A 296 8.62 11.69 -23.32
N PHE A 297 8.35 12.82 -23.98
CA PHE A 297 8.33 12.90 -25.45
C PHE A 297 9.73 13.10 -26.05
N GLN A 298 10.76 13.13 -25.22
CA GLN A 298 12.16 13.36 -25.61
C GLN A 298 12.40 14.67 -26.38
N TRP A 299 11.50 15.66 -26.26
CA TRP A 299 11.66 16.97 -26.90
C TRP A 299 12.77 17.78 -26.25
N VAL A 300 12.89 17.69 -24.92
CA VAL A 300 13.96 18.35 -24.14
C VAL A 300 14.34 17.45 -22.97
N ALA A 301 15.64 17.20 -22.80
CA ALA A 301 16.13 16.42 -21.66
C ALA A 301 15.75 17.08 -20.32
N PHE A 302 15.51 16.25 -19.30
CA PHE A 302 15.32 16.68 -17.92
C PHE A 302 16.59 17.40 -17.46
N SER A 303 16.48 18.71 -17.26
CA SER A 303 17.61 19.62 -17.04
C SER A 303 17.13 20.92 -16.39
N ARG A 304 18.07 21.76 -15.90
CA ARG A 304 17.72 23.11 -15.42
C ARG A 304 17.06 23.95 -16.52
N GLY A 305 17.42 23.71 -17.79
CA GLY A 305 16.85 24.38 -18.96
C GLY A 305 15.37 24.04 -19.18
N SER A 306 14.99 22.76 -19.14
CA SER A 306 13.58 22.36 -19.27
C SER A 306 12.72 22.87 -18.11
N ILE A 307 13.28 22.92 -16.89
CA ILE A 307 12.58 23.50 -15.74
C ILE A 307 12.39 25.02 -15.90
N ALA A 308 13.43 25.75 -16.35
CA ALA A 308 13.31 27.17 -16.64
C ALA A 308 12.25 27.46 -17.72
N LEU A 309 12.21 26.64 -18.78
CA LEU A 309 11.17 26.74 -19.82
C LEU A 309 9.77 26.53 -19.23
N ALA A 310 9.57 25.49 -18.39
CA ALA A 310 8.29 25.25 -17.73
C ALA A 310 7.87 26.43 -16.83
N LEU A 311 8.79 27.00 -16.06
CA LEU A 311 8.54 28.20 -15.25
C LEU A 311 8.11 29.39 -16.11
N VAL A 312 8.75 29.61 -17.26
CA VAL A 312 8.39 30.68 -18.21
C VAL A 312 6.99 30.45 -18.79
N VAL A 313 6.64 29.21 -19.17
CA VAL A 313 5.31 28.87 -19.69
C VAL A 313 4.23 29.14 -18.64
N VAL A 314 4.44 28.66 -17.41
CA VAL A 314 3.52 28.91 -16.29
C VAL A 314 3.43 30.40 -15.98
N ALA A 315 4.55 31.12 -15.96
CA ALA A 315 4.57 32.57 -15.73
C ALA A 315 3.81 33.33 -16.82
N ALA A 316 3.97 32.96 -18.10
CA ALA A 316 3.26 33.59 -19.21
C ALA A 316 1.75 33.37 -19.12
N ALA A 317 1.31 32.13 -18.87
CA ALA A 317 -0.11 31.82 -18.66
C ALA A 317 -0.69 32.61 -17.47
N SER A 318 0.06 32.67 -16.38
CA SER A 318 -0.32 33.38 -15.16
C SER A 318 -0.37 34.88 -15.36
N LEU A 319 0.52 35.46 -16.16
CA LEU A 319 0.52 36.87 -16.52
C LEU A 319 -0.70 37.25 -17.37
N VAL A 320 -1.10 36.39 -18.32
CA VAL A 320 -2.32 36.59 -19.11
C VAL A 320 -3.55 36.60 -18.19
N VAL A 321 -3.64 35.63 -17.27
CA VAL A 321 -4.74 35.55 -16.30
C VAL A 321 -4.73 36.74 -15.35
N LEU A 322 -3.56 37.13 -14.84
CA LEU A 322 -3.39 38.28 -13.95
C LEU A 322 -3.82 39.58 -14.65
N ARG A 323 -3.43 39.81 -15.91
CA ARG A 323 -3.84 41.01 -16.65
C ARG A 323 -5.35 41.09 -16.85
N ARG A 324 -6.00 39.96 -17.17
CA ARG A 324 -7.46 39.89 -17.35
C ARG A 324 -8.24 40.10 -16.04
N ASN A 325 -7.69 39.65 -14.90
CA ASN A 325 -8.39 39.64 -13.61
C ASN A 325 -7.78 40.61 -12.58
N ARG A 326 -6.88 41.51 -13.00
CA ARG A 326 -6.06 42.38 -12.12
C ARG A 326 -6.87 43.11 -11.06
N ARG A 327 -8.00 43.71 -11.44
CA ARG A 327 -8.86 44.48 -10.53
C ARG A 327 -9.43 43.59 -9.42
N GLU A 328 -10.02 42.46 -9.78
CA GLU A 328 -10.57 41.50 -8.81
C GLU A 328 -9.50 40.95 -7.86
N MET A 329 -8.32 40.61 -8.39
CA MET A 329 -7.23 40.05 -7.59
C MET A 329 -6.66 41.08 -6.60
N LEU A 330 -6.43 42.32 -7.04
CA LEU A 330 -5.95 43.39 -6.16
C LEU A 330 -6.98 43.76 -5.09
N ASP A 331 -8.26 43.81 -5.44
CA ASP A 331 -9.34 44.06 -4.49
C ASP A 331 -9.46 42.92 -3.47
N TYR A 332 -9.30 41.67 -3.92
CA TYR A 332 -9.27 40.52 -3.04
C TYR A 332 -8.09 40.59 -2.07
N LEU A 333 -6.88 40.84 -2.57
CA LEU A 333 -5.67 40.98 -1.77
C LEU A 333 -5.87 42.05 -0.69
N ARG A 334 -6.37 43.24 -1.04
CA ARG A 334 -6.62 44.33 -0.09
C ARG A 334 -7.65 43.97 0.99
N ARG A 335 -8.73 43.29 0.62
CA ARG A 335 -9.85 42.97 1.54
C ARG A 335 -9.64 41.71 2.36
N ARG A 336 -8.80 40.78 1.90
CA ARG A 336 -8.62 39.44 2.47
C ARG A 336 -7.15 39.09 2.75
N TRP A 337 -6.25 40.08 2.82
CA TRP A 337 -4.82 39.85 3.12
C TRP A 337 -4.61 39.04 4.39
N SER A 338 -5.46 39.21 5.42
CA SER A 338 -5.35 38.47 6.67
C SER A 338 -5.59 36.97 6.49
N VAL A 339 -6.45 36.56 5.56
CA VAL A 339 -6.65 35.14 5.23
C VAL A 339 -5.39 34.57 4.58
N LEU A 340 -4.79 35.32 3.66
CA LEU A 340 -3.54 34.91 3.00
C LEU A 340 -2.38 34.82 4.01
N ALA A 341 -2.28 35.78 4.93
CA ALA A 341 -1.27 35.78 5.98
C ALA A 341 -1.45 34.61 6.95
N ILE A 342 -2.68 34.30 7.37
CA ILE A 342 -2.96 33.12 8.20
C ILE A 342 -2.61 31.83 7.45
N SER A 343 -3.03 31.73 6.18
CA SER A 343 -2.69 30.58 5.34
C SER A 343 -1.17 30.38 5.24
N GLU A 344 -0.42 31.44 5.00
CA GLU A 344 1.03 31.37 4.91
C GLU A 344 1.68 31.04 6.25
N ALA A 345 1.18 31.61 7.36
CA ALA A 345 1.64 31.27 8.69
C ALA A 345 1.41 29.79 9.04
N VAL A 346 0.26 29.23 8.65
CA VAL A 346 -0.04 27.80 8.82
C VAL A 346 0.93 26.93 8.03
N PHE A 347 1.18 27.27 6.76
CA PHE A 347 2.15 26.56 5.93
C PHE A 347 3.57 26.64 6.51
N MET A 348 4.02 27.84 6.87
CA MET A 348 5.37 28.08 7.39
C MET A 348 5.60 27.40 8.74
N ALA A 349 4.61 27.49 9.65
CA ALA A 349 4.68 26.82 10.94
C ALA A 349 4.78 25.30 10.79
N ALA A 350 3.97 24.70 9.90
CA ALA A 350 4.02 23.27 9.62
C ALA A 350 5.36 22.84 9.03
N PHE A 351 5.85 23.58 8.03
CA PHE A 351 7.12 23.30 7.37
C PHE A 351 8.29 23.37 8.37
N LEU A 352 8.41 24.49 9.11
CA LEU A 352 9.52 24.68 10.05
C LEU A 352 9.46 23.71 11.23
N ALA A 353 8.27 23.42 11.77
CA ALA A 353 8.12 22.43 12.83
C ALA A 353 8.60 21.05 12.37
N PHE A 354 8.25 20.63 11.16
CA PHE A 354 8.66 19.32 10.66
C PHE A 354 10.13 19.28 10.22
N VAL A 355 10.69 20.40 9.75
CA VAL A 355 12.15 20.55 9.57
C VAL A 355 12.88 20.30 10.88
N LEU A 356 12.40 20.83 12.02
CA LEU A 356 13.03 20.56 13.33
C LEU A 356 12.96 19.08 13.71
N VAL A 357 11.84 18.41 13.43
CA VAL A 357 11.70 16.95 13.66
C VAL A 357 12.72 16.17 12.80
N ARG A 358 12.84 16.51 11.51
CA ARG A 358 13.83 15.87 10.62
C ARG A 358 15.27 16.20 11.01
N MET A 359 15.54 17.40 11.52
CA MET A 359 16.87 17.76 12.02
C MET A 359 17.29 16.95 13.24
N ALA A 360 16.33 16.49 14.05
CA ALA A 360 16.58 15.64 15.21
C ALA A 360 16.74 14.15 14.83
N ASN A 361 16.19 13.72 13.68
CA ASN A 361 16.34 12.35 13.16
C ASN A 361 16.62 12.34 11.64
N PRO A 362 17.77 12.86 11.16
CA PRO A 362 18.08 12.95 9.73
C PRO A 362 18.31 11.60 9.01
N ASP A 363 18.63 10.54 9.75
CA ASP A 363 19.15 9.29 9.20
C ASP A 363 18.27 8.70 8.09
N LEU A 364 18.91 8.40 6.95
CA LEU A 364 18.27 7.81 5.77
C LEU A 364 18.33 6.28 5.75
N TRP A 365 18.94 5.67 6.77
CA TRP A 365 18.98 4.22 6.94
C TRP A 365 18.94 3.85 8.42
N HIS A 366 18.36 2.69 8.75
CA HIS A 366 18.53 2.01 10.03
C HIS A 366 18.48 0.48 9.83
N PRO A 367 19.39 -0.32 10.40
CA PRO A 367 19.51 -1.76 10.09
C PRO A 367 18.24 -2.58 10.32
N TRP A 368 17.49 -2.27 11.38
CA TRP A 368 16.35 -3.07 11.83
C TRP A 368 14.98 -2.38 11.62
N ARG A 369 14.99 -1.06 11.41
CA ARG A 369 13.83 -0.15 11.57
C ARG A 369 13.87 1.00 10.56
N GLY A 370 14.64 0.84 9.49
CA GLY A 370 14.84 1.84 8.43
C GLY A 370 13.76 1.80 7.34
N GLY A 371 13.09 0.64 7.19
CA GLY A 371 12.11 0.40 6.13
C GLY A 371 12.66 0.64 4.73
N GLU A 372 11.86 1.33 3.90
CA GLU A 372 12.11 1.47 2.45
C GLU A 372 12.78 2.81 2.04
N LYS A 373 13.15 3.68 2.99
CA LYS A 373 13.98 4.89 2.72
C LYS A 373 15.14 4.68 1.74
N PRO A 374 15.87 3.55 1.78
CA PRO A 374 17.00 3.31 0.89
C PRO A 374 16.57 3.08 -0.55
N MET A 375 15.45 2.39 -0.76
CA MET A 375 14.81 2.25 -2.07
C MET A 375 14.33 3.62 -2.58
N ASP A 376 13.66 4.41 -1.74
CA ASP A 376 13.22 5.76 -2.10
C ASP A 376 14.39 6.66 -2.50
N LEU A 377 15.52 6.57 -1.79
CA LEU A 377 16.74 7.30 -2.10
C LEU A 377 17.38 6.83 -3.43
N ALA A 378 17.42 5.51 -3.67
CA ALA A 378 17.89 4.94 -4.93
C ALA A 378 17.07 5.48 -6.12
N TYR A 379 15.74 5.44 -6.02
CA TYR A 379 14.85 5.91 -7.09
C TYR A 379 14.91 7.43 -7.25
N LEU A 380 14.99 8.19 -6.14
CA LEU A 380 15.18 9.63 -6.22
C LEU A 380 16.47 9.98 -6.96
N ASN A 381 17.57 9.31 -6.65
CA ASN A 381 18.87 9.54 -7.29
C ASN A 381 18.86 9.10 -8.76
N ALA A 382 18.24 7.97 -9.10
CA ALA A 382 18.09 7.51 -10.48
C ALA A 382 17.24 8.47 -11.32
N VAL A 383 16.09 8.92 -10.79
CA VAL A 383 15.23 9.92 -11.44
C VAL A 383 15.96 11.25 -11.59
N LEU A 384 16.71 11.67 -10.56
CA LEU A 384 17.49 12.89 -10.59
C LEU A 384 18.53 12.88 -11.72
N ARG A 385 19.18 11.74 -11.97
CA ARG A 385 20.22 11.59 -13.01
C ARG A 385 19.67 11.28 -14.40
N SER A 386 18.46 10.74 -14.50
CA SER A 386 17.84 10.41 -15.78
C SER A 386 17.68 11.63 -16.69
N SER A 387 17.97 11.45 -17.98
CA SER A 387 17.80 12.47 -19.02
C SER A 387 16.37 12.48 -19.59
N TYR A 388 15.79 11.29 -19.76
CA TYR A 388 14.46 11.10 -20.34
C TYR A 388 13.63 10.16 -19.46
N MET A 389 12.32 10.11 -19.72
CA MET A 389 11.36 9.28 -18.96
C MET A 389 10.77 8.21 -19.88
N PRO A 390 10.55 6.96 -19.41
CA PRO A 390 10.70 6.50 -18.03
C PRO A 390 12.17 6.50 -17.54
N PRO A 391 12.41 6.74 -16.25
CA PRO A 391 13.75 6.74 -15.69
C PRO A 391 14.33 5.31 -15.69
N TYR A 392 15.65 5.20 -15.84
CA TYR A 392 16.33 3.90 -15.75
C TYR A 392 16.21 3.32 -14.33
N ASP A 393 16.26 1.99 -14.21
CA ASP A 393 16.21 1.31 -12.91
C ASP A 393 17.62 1.22 -12.31
N PRO A 394 17.88 1.82 -11.12
CA PRO A 394 19.19 1.72 -10.48
C PRO A 394 19.53 0.30 -10.02
N TRP A 395 18.54 -0.59 -9.90
CA TRP A 395 18.66 -1.94 -9.37
C TRP A 395 18.40 -3.02 -10.43
N PHE A 396 18.36 -2.65 -11.70
CA PHE A 396 18.25 -3.61 -12.81
C PHE A 396 18.91 -3.05 -14.07
N ALA A 397 20.20 -3.35 -14.26
CA ALA A 397 20.99 -2.81 -15.36
C ALA A 397 20.32 -3.05 -16.73
N GLY A 398 20.18 -1.96 -17.50
CA GLY A 398 19.51 -1.93 -18.80
C GLY A 398 17.98 -1.83 -18.75
N GLY A 399 17.36 -1.92 -17.56
CA GLY A 399 15.92 -1.75 -17.37
C GLY A 399 15.51 -0.32 -17.02
N TYR A 400 14.20 -0.08 -17.01
CA TYR A 400 13.58 1.14 -16.48
C TYR A 400 12.65 0.84 -15.30
N ILE A 401 12.36 1.86 -14.48
CA ILE A 401 11.52 1.71 -13.28
C ILE A 401 10.07 1.43 -13.71
N ASN A 402 9.53 0.27 -13.34
CA ASN A 402 8.12 -0.08 -13.52
C ASN A 402 7.37 0.11 -12.19
N TYR A 403 7.45 1.32 -11.64
CA TYR A 403 6.94 1.68 -10.31
C TYR A 403 6.48 3.16 -10.27
N TYR A 404 5.89 3.56 -9.14
CA TYR A 404 5.45 4.94 -8.91
C TYR A 404 6.65 5.89 -8.71
N TYR A 405 7.05 6.61 -9.78
CA TYR A 405 8.20 7.53 -9.73
C TYR A 405 7.81 9.03 -9.76
N TRP A 406 6.52 9.37 -9.89
CA TRP A 406 6.10 10.78 -10.07
C TRP A 406 6.43 11.67 -8.88
N GLY A 407 6.24 11.18 -7.65
CA GLY A 407 6.56 11.95 -6.44
C GLY A 407 8.06 12.23 -6.33
N GLN A 408 8.88 11.24 -6.66
CA GLN A 408 10.34 11.36 -6.74
C GLN A 408 10.74 12.34 -7.85
N PHE A 409 10.04 12.34 -8.99
CA PHE A 409 10.27 13.29 -10.09
C PHE A 409 9.98 14.75 -9.69
N LEU A 410 8.91 15.00 -8.94
CA LEU A 410 8.61 16.33 -8.40
C LEU A 410 9.69 16.78 -7.40
N THR A 411 10.18 15.88 -6.56
CA THR A 411 11.28 16.14 -5.63
C THR A 411 12.59 16.41 -6.38
N ALA A 412 12.91 15.60 -7.38
CA ALA A 412 14.08 15.77 -8.25
C ALA A 412 14.04 17.10 -9.02
N THR A 413 12.85 17.56 -9.41
CA THR A 413 12.67 18.89 -10.03
C THR A 413 13.09 20.01 -9.08
N LEU A 414 12.70 19.93 -7.80
CA LEU A 414 13.13 20.89 -6.78
C LEU A 414 14.64 20.80 -6.50
N ILE A 415 15.19 19.59 -6.47
CA ILE A 415 16.64 19.37 -6.34
C ILE A 415 17.39 20.02 -7.50
N ARG A 416 16.98 19.81 -8.76
CA ARG A 416 17.66 20.42 -9.92
C ARG A 416 17.59 21.94 -9.93
N VAL A 417 16.51 22.55 -9.45
CA VAL A 417 16.38 24.01 -9.33
C VAL A 417 17.28 24.56 -8.23
N THR A 418 17.35 23.88 -7.09
CA THR A 418 18.07 24.36 -5.89
C THR A 418 19.53 23.92 -5.85
N SER A 419 19.89 22.88 -6.59
CA SER A 419 21.20 22.21 -6.59
C SER A 419 21.62 21.68 -5.21
N ILE A 420 20.66 21.38 -4.33
CA ILE A 420 20.89 20.88 -2.96
C ILE A 420 21.25 19.38 -3.02
N ASN A 421 22.16 18.93 -2.17
CA ASN A 421 22.53 17.52 -2.05
C ASN A 421 21.28 16.67 -1.69
N PRO A 422 20.98 15.58 -2.42
CA PRO A 422 19.86 14.68 -2.13
C PRO A 422 19.77 14.19 -0.68
N ALA A 423 20.89 13.96 0.00
CA ALA A 423 20.89 13.58 1.42
C ALA A 423 20.25 14.66 2.32
N ILE A 424 20.36 15.93 1.95
CA ILE A 424 19.73 17.08 2.62
C ILE A 424 18.31 17.29 2.06
N ALA A 425 18.16 17.24 0.74
CA ALA A 425 16.90 17.52 0.06
C ALA A 425 15.80 16.50 0.41
N PHE A 426 16.15 15.22 0.64
CA PHE A 426 15.22 14.21 1.14
C PHE A 426 14.58 14.66 2.47
N ASN A 427 15.40 15.17 3.39
CA ASN A 427 14.97 15.71 4.68
C ASN A 427 14.24 17.06 4.61
N LEU A 428 14.22 17.72 3.44
CA LEU A 428 13.39 18.90 3.15
C LEU A 428 12.10 18.55 2.38
N ALA A 429 12.13 17.47 1.60
CA ALA A 429 10.99 16.96 0.85
C ALA A 429 9.90 16.48 1.82
N VAL A 430 10.26 15.69 2.85
CA VAL A 430 9.28 15.22 3.86
C VAL A 430 8.52 16.39 4.52
N PRO A 431 9.17 17.43 5.09
CA PRO A 431 8.49 18.64 5.59
C PRO A 431 7.67 19.38 4.55
N THR A 432 8.07 19.35 3.27
CA THR A 432 7.32 19.98 2.18
C THR A 432 5.98 19.28 1.97
N PHE A 433 5.97 17.95 1.83
CA PHE A 433 4.73 17.18 1.69
C PHE A 433 3.84 17.29 2.94
N PHE A 434 4.44 17.33 4.14
CA PHE A 434 3.72 17.59 5.39
C PHE A 434 3.03 18.96 5.37
N ALA A 435 3.76 20.03 5.06
CA ALA A 435 3.23 21.40 5.03
C ALA A 435 2.17 21.60 3.94
N LEU A 436 2.33 20.96 2.78
CA LEU A 436 1.33 20.96 1.72
C LEU A 436 0.06 20.21 2.13
N THR A 437 0.19 19.09 2.87
CA THR A 437 -0.95 18.34 3.42
C THR A 437 -1.70 19.17 4.46
N VAL A 438 -0.97 19.79 5.40
CA VAL A 438 -1.52 20.75 6.37
C VAL A 438 -2.26 21.89 5.65
N GLY A 439 -1.64 22.48 4.62
CA GLY A 439 -2.22 23.58 3.87
C GLY A 439 -3.47 23.19 3.08
N GLY A 440 -3.48 22.01 2.46
CA GLY A 440 -4.63 21.46 1.75
C GLY A 440 -5.80 21.17 2.69
N ALA A 441 -5.54 20.55 3.85
CA ALA A 441 -6.55 20.26 4.87
C ALA A 441 -7.15 21.56 5.45
N PHE A 442 -6.29 22.53 5.80
CA PHE A 442 -6.70 23.84 6.27
C PHE A 442 -7.59 24.53 5.23
N SER A 443 -7.14 24.62 3.98
CA SER A 443 -7.85 25.33 2.91
C SER A 443 -9.20 24.67 2.61
N LEU A 444 -9.28 23.34 2.52
CA LEU A 444 -10.53 22.64 2.25
C LEU A 444 -11.60 22.96 3.31
N VAL A 445 -11.27 22.78 4.59
CA VAL A 445 -12.25 22.96 5.68
C VAL A 445 -12.52 24.44 5.97
N TYR A 446 -11.53 25.32 5.81
CA TYR A 446 -11.77 26.77 5.84
C TYR A 446 -12.81 27.16 4.80
N ASN A 447 -12.68 26.67 3.56
CA ASN A 447 -13.61 26.97 2.48
C ASN A 447 -15.01 26.40 2.72
N LEU A 448 -15.12 25.18 3.24
CA LEU A 448 -16.41 24.61 3.68
C LEU A 448 -17.05 25.49 4.75
N ALA A 449 -16.32 25.82 5.83
CA ALA A 449 -16.85 26.61 6.94
C ALA A 449 -17.21 28.05 6.55
N GLU A 450 -16.34 28.76 5.83
CA GLU A 450 -16.56 30.15 5.43
C GLU A 450 -17.67 30.26 4.37
N SER A 451 -17.77 29.31 3.43
CA SER A 451 -18.87 29.29 2.46
C SER A 451 -20.21 29.03 3.14
N THR A 452 -20.27 28.08 4.09
CA THR A 452 -21.46 27.81 4.91
C THR A 452 -21.86 29.04 5.71
N ARG A 453 -20.91 29.70 6.39
CA ARG A 453 -21.15 30.92 7.17
C ARG A 453 -21.74 32.04 6.30
N ARG A 454 -21.17 32.28 5.11
CA ARG A 454 -21.65 33.31 4.18
C ARG A 454 -23.07 33.02 3.68
N ARG A 455 -23.37 31.77 3.31
CA ARG A 455 -24.70 31.39 2.82
C ARG A 455 -25.78 31.50 3.88
N LEU A 456 -25.49 31.02 5.10
CA LEU A 456 -26.42 31.14 6.22
C LEU A 456 -26.70 32.60 6.59
N ALA A 457 -25.68 33.47 6.53
CA ALA A 457 -25.85 34.90 6.77
C ALA A 457 -26.72 35.57 5.67
N SER A 458 -26.53 35.22 4.40
CA SER A 458 -27.31 35.77 3.28
C SER A 458 -28.76 35.30 3.23
N ALA A 459 -29.08 34.12 3.79
CA ALA A 459 -30.42 33.52 3.74
C ALA A 459 -31.43 34.13 4.73
N GLY A 460 -31.11 35.25 5.40
CA GLY A 460 -32.02 35.94 6.31
C GLY A 460 -32.38 35.16 7.59
N ALA A 461 -31.82 33.97 7.79
CA ALA A 461 -31.93 33.22 9.05
C ALA A 461 -31.41 34.13 10.16
N ALA A 462 -32.30 34.63 11.01
CA ALA A 462 -32.08 35.68 12.00
C ALA A 462 -30.71 35.55 12.70
N TYR A 463 -29.68 36.14 12.08
CA TYR A 463 -28.29 36.12 12.54
C TYR A 463 -28.13 37.24 13.56
N ARG A 464 -29.01 37.25 14.57
CA ARG A 464 -29.03 38.17 15.73
C ARG A 464 -28.58 37.45 17.00
N GLY A 465 -27.86 36.33 16.87
CA GLY A 465 -27.39 35.53 17.99
C GLY A 465 -26.05 36.01 18.55
N ARG A 466 -26.06 36.63 19.74
CA ARG A 466 -24.92 36.80 20.65
C ARG A 466 -24.38 35.43 21.16
N GLY A 467 -23.96 34.54 20.25
CA GLY A 467 -23.42 33.20 20.52
C GLY A 467 -21.92 33.11 20.33
N LEU A 468 -21.33 31.93 20.58
CA LEU A 468 -19.91 31.70 20.39
C LEU A 468 -19.65 31.52 18.88
N HIS A 469 -18.90 32.45 18.27
CA HIS A 469 -18.61 32.46 16.84
C HIS A 469 -17.20 31.94 16.58
N TRP A 470 -17.05 30.61 16.45
CA TRP A 470 -15.77 30.04 16.03
C TRP A 470 -15.48 30.47 14.60
N SER A 471 -14.31 31.06 14.38
CA SER A 471 -13.90 31.50 13.05
C SER A 471 -13.70 30.28 12.14
N PRO A 472 -13.98 30.40 10.83
CA PRO A 472 -13.66 29.35 9.86
C PRO A 472 -12.18 28.97 9.84
N ALA A 473 -11.27 29.88 10.25
CA ALA A 473 -9.85 29.56 10.41
C ALA A 473 -9.60 28.53 11.51
N VAL A 474 -10.37 28.57 12.62
CA VAL A 474 -10.30 27.52 13.66
C VAL A 474 -10.74 26.17 13.12
N ALA A 475 -11.75 26.13 12.24
CA ALA A 475 -12.15 24.89 11.57
C ALA A 475 -11.03 24.34 10.67
N GLY A 476 -10.38 25.23 9.90
CA GLY A 476 -9.23 24.87 9.07
C GLY A 476 -8.04 24.35 9.90
N ILE A 477 -7.71 25.01 11.02
CA ILE A 477 -6.65 24.55 11.94
C ILE A 477 -7.04 23.19 12.55
N GLY A 478 -8.30 23.01 12.95
CA GLY A 478 -8.81 21.73 13.44
C GLY A 478 -8.65 20.61 12.40
N ALA A 479 -8.87 20.91 11.12
CA ALA A 479 -8.67 19.95 10.04
C ALA A 479 -7.19 19.59 9.84
N ALA A 480 -6.30 20.58 9.85
CA ALA A 480 -4.86 20.34 9.80
C ALA A 480 -4.41 19.41 10.94
N LEU A 481 -4.86 19.69 12.18
CA LEU A 481 -4.54 18.88 13.35
C LEU A 481 -5.13 17.46 13.24
N PHE A 482 -6.40 17.32 12.86
CA PHE A 482 -7.06 16.02 12.76
C PHE A 482 -6.46 15.13 11.68
N VAL A 483 -6.06 15.71 10.55
CA VAL A 483 -5.46 14.95 9.45
C VAL A 483 -4.01 14.60 9.78
N THR A 484 -3.20 15.58 10.16
CA THR A 484 -1.73 15.44 10.12
C THR A 484 -1.05 15.33 11.46
N VAL A 485 -1.70 15.68 12.58
CA VAL A 485 -1.06 15.72 13.91
C VAL A 485 -1.61 14.65 14.82
N LEU A 486 -2.93 14.47 14.93
CA LEU A 486 -3.50 13.48 15.84
C LEU A 486 -3.11 12.04 15.44
N GLY A 487 -2.85 11.20 16.44
CA GLY A 487 -2.72 9.75 16.28
C GLY A 487 -4.00 9.02 16.68
N ASN A 488 -3.99 7.70 16.57
CA ASN A 488 -5.10 6.87 17.01
C ASN A 488 -5.16 6.73 18.55
N LEU A 489 -6.13 5.97 19.06
CA LEU A 489 -6.35 5.82 20.50
C LEU A 489 -5.37 4.87 21.19
N ASP A 490 -4.50 4.17 20.46
CA ASP A 490 -3.55 3.21 21.04
C ASP A 490 -2.55 3.87 21.99
N GLY A 491 -2.14 5.12 21.72
CA GLY A 491 -1.25 5.84 22.63
C GLY A 491 -1.82 5.93 24.06
N ALA A 492 -3.13 6.14 24.19
CA ALA A 492 -3.82 6.11 25.49
C ALA A 492 -3.91 4.71 26.09
N ILE A 493 -4.09 3.68 25.26
CA ILE A 493 -4.13 2.28 25.68
C ILE A 493 -2.77 1.88 26.25
N GLN A 494 -1.67 2.23 25.58
CA GLN A 494 -0.30 1.97 26.05
C GLN A 494 -0.02 2.68 27.38
N VAL A 495 -0.39 3.96 27.52
CA VAL A 495 -0.26 4.69 28.79
C VAL A 495 -1.10 4.03 29.89
N GLY A 496 -2.34 3.61 29.59
CA GLY A 496 -3.20 2.89 30.52
C GLY A 496 -2.59 1.57 30.99
N HIS A 497 -1.97 0.81 30.08
CA HIS A 497 -1.21 -0.40 30.43
C HIS A 497 0.01 -0.09 31.30
N GLY A 498 0.75 1.00 31.01
CA GLY A 498 1.86 1.46 31.84
C GLY A 498 1.42 1.83 33.26
N VAL A 499 0.31 2.58 33.39
CA VAL A 499 -0.28 2.92 34.69
C VAL A 499 -0.73 1.67 35.44
N LYS A 500 -1.37 0.71 34.75
CA LYS A 500 -1.78 -0.57 35.34
C LYS A 500 -0.58 -1.35 35.89
N ARG A 501 0.54 -1.42 35.15
CA ARG A 501 1.78 -2.07 35.60
C ARG A 501 2.31 -1.45 36.88
N VAL A 502 2.41 -0.12 36.93
CA VAL A 502 2.92 0.60 38.09
C VAL A 502 2.00 0.46 39.31
N LEU A 503 0.70 0.69 39.14
CA LEU A 503 -0.23 0.78 40.27
C LEU A 503 -0.75 -0.57 40.77
N LEU A 504 -0.95 -1.55 39.87
CA LEU A 504 -1.56 -2.84 40.22
C LEU A 504 -0.57 -4.00 40.26
N GLN A 505 0.57 -3.89 39.57
CA GLN A 505 1.53 -4.99 39.41
C GLN A 505 2.91 -4.67 40.03
N SER A 506 3.13 -3.45 40.51
CA SER A 506 4.42 -2.98 41.05
C SER A 506 5.59 -3.14 40.06
N GLU A 507 5.29 -3.09 38.76
CA GLU A 507 6.27 -3.15 37.67
C GLU A 507 6.61 -1.74 37.15
N PRO A 508 7.77 -1.53 36.50
CA PRO A 508 8.06 -0.28 35.80
C PRO A 508 6.99 0.07 34.75
N PHE A 509 6.81 1.36 34.48
CA PHE A 509 5.83 1.85 33.48
C PHE A 509 6.01 1.24 32.09
N GLY A 510 7.24 0.82 31.76
CA GLY A 510 7.67 0.29 30.47
C GLY A 510 7.92 1.38 29.42
N GLN A 511 8.33 0.97 28.23
CA GLN A 511 8.59 1.88 27.11
C GLN A 511 7.34 2.01 26.22
N PHE A 512 7.22 3.18 25.58
CA PHE A 512 6.20 3.41 24.54
C PHE A 512 6.66 2.72 23.27
N ASP A 513 5.75 2.07 22.55
CA ASP A 513 6.05 1.40 21.29
C ASP A 513 5.51 2.24 20.13
N PHE A 514 6.43 2.90 19.42
CA PHE A 514 6.14 3.68 18.21
C PHE A 514 5.40 2.86 17.12
N TRP A 515 5.76 1.59 16.94
CA TRP A 515 5.29 0.74 15.85
C TRP A 515 3.90 0.16 16.11
N ARG A 516 3.62 -0.23 17.35
CA ARG A 516 2.35 -0.84 17.76
C ARG A 516 1.13 -0.04 17.32
N SER A 517 1.20 1.29 17.41
CA SER A 517 0.06 2.13 17.02
C SER A 517 -0.22 2.10 15.50
N SER A 518 0.71 1.63 14.66
CA SER A 518 0.47 1.40 13.23
C SER A 518 0.10 -0.06 12.89
N ARG A 519 -0.10 -0.92 13.90
CA ARG A 519 -0.37 -2.35 13.76
C ARG A 519 -1.51 -2.75 14.71
N MET A 520 -2.62 -2.02 14.60
CA MET A 520 -3.79 -2.19 15.49
C MET A 520 -4.67 -3.39 15.19
N MET A 521 -4.37 -4.12 14.11
CA MET A 521 -5.00 -5.38 13.75
C MET A 521 -3.93 -6.48 13.94
N PRO A 522 -3.86 -7.11 15.14
CA PRO A 522 -2.83 -8.09 15.45
C PRO A 522 -3.09 -9.46 14.80
N PRO A 523 -2.03 -10.30 14.70
CA PRO A 523 -2.09 -11.61 14.06
C PRO A 523 -2.88 -12.61 14.90
N ASP A 524 -4.15 -12.79 14.55
CA ASP A 524 -4.92 -14.00 14.85
C ASP A 524 -5.59 -14.39 13.53
N PRO A 525 -5.27 -15.57 12.97
CA PRO A 525 -4.64 -15.67 11.65
C PRO A 525 -5.58 -15.35 10.47
N PRO A 526 -5.08 -14.74 9.34
CA PRO A 526 -3.75 -14.15 9.10
C PRO A 526 -3.71 -12.59 9.02
N GLY A 527 -3.94 -11.87 10.13
CA GLY A 527 -3.92 -10.39 10.13
C GLY A 527 -2.55 -9.76 10.44
N HIS A 528 -1.77 -9.38 9.42
CA HIS A 528 -0.56 -8.54 9.58
C HIS A 528 -0.82 -7.09 9.13
N GLU A 529 -2.04 -6.58 9.27
CA GLU A 529 -2.45 -5.37 8.56
C GLU A 529 -1.79 -4.09 9.10
N ILE A 530 -1.21 -3.34 8.17
CA ILE A 530 -0.59 -2.04 8.38
C ILE A 530 -1.72 -1.00 8.49
N THR A 531 -1.85 -0.35 9.64
CA THR A 531 -2.92 0.63 9.96
C THR A 531 -2.32 1.99 10.24
N GLU A 532 -1.43 2.42 9.35
CA GLU A 532 -0.79 3.73 9.43
C GLU A 532 -1.79 4.89 9.32
N PHE A 533 -1.41 6.00 9.94
CA PHE A 533 -2.11 7.28 9.88
C PHE A 533 -1.10 8.38 9.56
N PRO A 534 -1.52 9.54 9.01
CA PRO A 534 -0.59 10.49 8.42
C PRO A 534 0.57 10.93 9.33
N PHE A 535 0.32 11.18 10.63
CA PHE A 535 1.40 11.57 11.55
C PHE A 535 2.45 10.46 11.71
N PHE A 536 2.05 9.18 11.77
CA PHE A 536 2.98 8.04 11.77
C PHE A 536 3.84 8.07 10.50
N THR A 537 3.20 8.14 9.32
CA THR A 537 3.89 8.14 8.02
C THR A 537 4.93 9.27 7.93
N PHE A 538 4.54 10.51 8.25
CA PHE A 538 5.47 11.63 8.20
C PHE A 538 6.61 11.49 9.23
N LEU A 539 6.32 10.98 10.43
CA LEU A 539 7.32 10.78 11.49
C LEU A 539 8.28 9.63 11.17
N PHE A 540 7.79 8.57 10.53
CA PHE A 540 8.61 7.47 10.03
C PHE A 540 9.62 7.99 9.00
N GLY A 541 9.16 8.88 8.12
CA GLY A 541 9.97 9.77 7.29
C GLY A 541 10.54 9.11 6.04
N ASP A 542 9.82 8.13 5.48
CA ASP A 542 10.06 7.58 4.16
C ASP A 542 9.48 8.52 3.08
N LEU A 543 10.22 8.71 1.99
CA LEU A 543 9.75 9.55 0.87
C LEU A 543 8.92 8.69 -0.09
N HIS A 544 7.99 7.94 0.48
CA HIS A 544 7.29 6.87 -0.21
C HIS A 544 6.00 7.36 -0.89
N ALA A 545 5.54 6.59 -1.88
CA ALA A 545 4.36 6.84 -2.71
C ALA A 545 3.13 7.39 -1.95
N HIS A 546 2.71 6.70 -0.89
CA HIS A 546 1.49 7.02 -0.14
C HIS A 546 1.62 8.36 0.63
N MET A 547 2.83 8.69 1.11
CA MET A 547 3.10 9.97 1.77
C MET A 547 3.01 11.14 0.78
N MET A 548 3.68 11.01 -0.38
CA MET A 548 3.74 12.05 -1.40
C MET A 548 2.38 12.31 -2.06
N ALA A 549 1.47 11.32 -2.06
CA ALA A 549 0.13 11.46 -2.64
C ALA A 549 -0.81 12.37 -1.84
N MET A 550 -0.65 12.48 -0.51
CA MET A 550 -1.61 13.17 0.37
C MET A 550 -1.94 14.63 -0.02
N PRO A 551 -1.00 15.48 -0.46
CA PRO A 551 -1.36 16.81 -0.96
C PRO A 551 -2.21 16.79 -2.23
N PHE A 552 -1.99 15.84 -3.13
CA PHE A 552 -2.70 15.76 -4.41
C PHE A 552 -4.12 15.22 -4.24
N THR A 553 -4.32 14.32 -3.28
CA THR A 553 -5.67 13.89 -2.88
C THR A 553 -6.48 15.07 -2.31
N LEU A 554 -5.87 15.90 -1.46
CA LEU A 554 -6.47 17.13 -0.95
C LEU A 554 -6.73 18.17 -2.04
N LEU A 555 -5.83 18.31 -3.02
CA LEU A 555 -6.03 19.16 -4.19
C LEU A 555 -7.24 18.70 -5.01
N SER A 556 -7.38 17.39 -5.24
CA SER A 556 -8.55 16.80 -5.92
C SER A 556 -9.86 17.14 -5.20
N LEU A 557 -9.91 16.97 -3.88
CA LEU A 557 -11.06 17.35 -3.05
C LEU A 557 -11.34 18.86 -3.12
N GLY A 558 -10.29 19.70 -3.09
CA GLY A 558 -10.39 21.15 -3.21
C GLY A 558 -11.00 21.60 -4.54
N ILE A 559 -10.58 20.99 -5.66
CA ILE A 559 -11.13 21.30 -6.99
C ILE A 559 -12.56 20.74 -7.11
N GLY A 560 -12.83 19.54 -6.58
CA GLY A 560 -14.18 18.98 -6.50
C GLY A 560 -15.14 19.91 -5.75
N LEU A 561 -14.72 20.44 -4.60
CA LEU A 561 -15.49 21.45 -3.87
C LEU A 561 -15.68 22.73 -4.70
N ALA A 562 -14.65 23.20 -5.40
CA ALA A 562 -14.76 24.36 -6.28
C ALA A 562 -15.77 24.15 -7.42
N ILE A 563 -15.82 22.95 -8.01
CA ILE A 563 -16.80 22.57 -9.04
C ILE A 563 -18.23 22.64 -8.48
N VAL A 564 -18.48 22.03 -7.32
CA VAL A 564 -19.80 22.07 -6.64
C VAL A 564 -20.18 23.50 -6.27
N MET A 565 -19.26 24.28 -5.69
CA MET A 565 -19.55 25.67 -5.32
C MET A 565 -19.80 26.56 -6.55
N ALA A 566 -19.16 26.30 -7.69
CA ALA A 566 -19.40 27.08 -8.91
C ALA A 566 -20.84 26.94 -9.42
N ALA A 567 -21.37 25.71 -9.37
CA ALA A 567 -22.72 25.36 -9.85
C ALA A 567 -23.85 26.06 -9.08
N THR A 568 -23.59 26.41 -7.83
CA THR A 568 -24.58 27.03 -6.94
C THR A 568 -24.66 28.56 -7.09
N ASN A 569 -23.91 29.16 -8.02
CA ASN A 569 -24.05 30.56 -8.39
C ASN A 569 -25.22 30.76 -9.35
N ARG A 570 -25.89 31.93 -9.30
CA ARG A 570 -27.13 32.22 -10.06
C ARG A 570 -26.96 32.26 -11.59
N ILE A 571 -25.74 32.24 -12.10
CA ILE A 571 -25.45 32.26 -13.55
C ILE A 571 -25.23 30.82 -13.98
N LYS A 572 -26.14 30.27 -14.80
CA LYS A 572 -25.98 28.94 -15.40
C LYS A 572 -24.77 28.94 -16.33
N PRO A 573 -23.68 28.22 -16.01
CA PRO A 573 -22.54 28.17 -16.91
C PRO A 573 -22.90 27.39 -18.18
N GLY A 574 -22.44 27.87 -19.33
CA GLY A 574 -22.53 27.15 -20.59
C GLY A 574 -21.80 25.81 -20.53
N PHE A 575 -22.14 24.87 -21.42
CA PHE A 575 -21.44 23.57 -21.47
C PHE A 575 -19.94 23.72 -21.76
N LEU A 576 -19.59 24.69 -22.62
CA LEU A 576 -18.21 25.01 -23.01
C LEU A 576 -17.64 26.22 -22.26
N ASP A 577 -18.05 26.45 -21.00
CA ASP A 577 -17.44 27.51 -20.18
C ASP A 577 -15.93 27.25 -20.03
N PRO A 578 -15.03 28.15 -20.52
CA PRO A 578 -13.59 27.90 -20.50
C PRO A 578 -13.03 27.66 -19.10
N VAL A 579 -13.59 28.34 -18.09
CA VAL A 579 -13.16 28.16 -16.69
C VAL A 579 -13.64 26.82 -16.15
N GLY A 580 -14.87 26.42 -16.47
CA GLY A 580 -15.40 25.08 -16.19
C GLY A 580 -14.56 23.96 -16.81
N ILE A 581 -14.22 24.07 -18.10
CA ILE A 581 -13.33 23.13 -18.79
C ILE A 581 -11.96 23.12 -18.11
N GLY A 582 -11.40 24.29 -17.77
CA GLY A 582 -10.14 24.38 -17.03
C GLY A 582 -10.18 23.62 -15.71
N ARG A 583 -11.26 23.71 -14.93
CA ARG A 583 -11.41 22.91 -13.69
C ARG A 583 -11.46 21.41 -13.97
N LEU A 584 -12.16 20.98 -15.02
CA LEU A 584 -12.26 19.56 -15.41
C LEU A 584 -10.90 19.00 -15.86
N VAL A 585 -10.12 19.77 -16.63
CA VAL A 585 -8.76 19.38 -17.02
C VAL A 585 -7.86 19.30 -15.80
N VAL A 586 -7.84 20.32 -14.94
CA VAL A 586 -6.94 20.35 -13.77
C VAL A 586 -7.29 19.24 -12.78
N VAL A 587 -8.58 18.96 -12.50
CA VAL A 587 -8.94 17.82 -11.64
C VAL A 587 -8.67 16.49 -12.32
N GLY A 588 -8.86 16.38 -13.65
CA GLY A 588 -8.51 15.18 -14.42
C GLY A 588 -7.01 14.87 -14.36
N VAL A 589 -6.16 15.87 -14.55
CA VAL A 589 -4.70 15.76 -14.38
C VAL A 589 -4.33 15.44 -12.93
N THR A 590 -4.95 16.09 -11.94
CA THR A 590 -4.68 15.82 -10.52
C THR A 590 -5.01 14.37 -10.17
N VAL A 591 -6.20 13.89 -10.54
CA VAL A 591 -6.63 12.49 -10.31
C VAL A 591 -5.77 11.53 -11.13
N GLY A 592 -5.50 11.82 -12.40
CA GLY A 592 -4.63 11.01 -13.25
C GLY A 592 -3.21 10.85 -12.69
N SER A 593 -2.65 11.92 -12.10
CA SER A 593 -1.33 11.88 -11.47
C SER A 593 -1.25 10.92 -10.28
N LEU A 594 -2.36 10.68 -9.57
CA LEU A 594 -2.40 9.70 -8.48
C LEU A 594 -2.05 8.30 -8.98
N ARG A 595 -2.35 7.94 -10.24
CA ARG A 595 -1.94 6.65 -10.81
C ARG A 595 -0.42 6.48 -10.92
N LEU A 596 0.32 7.59 -11.01
CA LEU A 596 1.78 7.61 -11.12
C LEU A 596 2.48 7.87 -9.77
N ILE A 597 1.75 8.37 -8.76
CA ILE A 597 2.27 8.58 -7.39
C ILE A 597 1.96 7.37 -6.50
N ASN A 598 0.70 6.95 -6.49
CA ASN A 598 0.17 5.86 -5.67
C ASN A 598 -1.13 5.36 -6.30
N ALA A 599 -1.06 4.32 -7.14
CA ALA A 599 -2.22 3.89 -7.92
C ALA A 599 -3.43 3.47 -7.09
N TRP A 600 -3.25 3.12 -5.82
CA TRP A 600 -4.29 2.81 -4.85
C TRP A 600 -5.24 3.99 -4.55
N ASP A 601 -4.76 5.23 -4.70
CA ASP A 601 -5.59 6.44 -4.50
C ASP A 601 -6.49 6.74 -5.71
N PHE A 602 -6.07 6.33 -6.91
CA PHE A 602 -6.74 6.71 -8.16
C PHE A 602 -8.26 6.39 -8.18
N PRO A 603 -8.72 5.16 -7.84
CA PRO A 603 -10.15 4.83 -7.91
C PRO A 603 -11.01 5.69 -6.99
N THR A 604 -10.58 5.90 -5.74
CA THR A 604 -11.33 6.66 -4.72
C THR A 604 -11.54 8.10 -5.16
N TYR A 605 -10.47 8.77 -5.58
CA TYR A 605 -10.56 10.18 -5.95
C TYR A 605 -11.18 10.40 -7.33
N LEU A 606 -11.12 9.41 -8.24
CA LEU A 606 -11.91 9.42 -9.47
C LEU A 606 -13.42 9.38 -9.16
N ILE A 607 -13.86 8.50 -8.27
CA ILE A 607 -15.27 8.37 -7.85
C ILE A 607 -15.73 9.66 -7.16
N ILE A 608 -14.93 10.21 -6.25
CA ILE A 608 -15.29 11.46 -5.55
C ILE A 608 -15.37 12.64 -6.53
N ALA A 609 -14.44 12.75 -7.48
CA ALA A 609 -14.47 13.80 -8.50
C ALA A 609 -15.70 13.66 -9.43
N ALA A 610 -16.02 12.44 -9.86
CA ALA A 610 -17.24 12.15 -10.62
C ALA A 610 -18.51 12.51 -9.82
N ALA A 611 -18.56 12.16 -8.54
CA ALA A 611 -19.66 12.51 -7.65
C ALA A 611 -19.79 14.04 -7.46
N ALA A 612 -18.68 14.76 -7.39
CA ALA A 612 -18.66 16.23 -7.34
C ALA A 612 -19.20 16.86 -8.63
N ILE A 613 -18.86 16.30 -9.80
CA ILE A 613 -19.40 16.73 -11.11
C ILE A 613 -20.91 16.45 -11.18
N LEU A 614 -21.35 15.25 -10.79
CA LEU A 614 -22.76 14.88 -10.73
C LEU A 614 -23.56 15.83 -9.82
N LEU A 615 -23.02 16.11 -8.63
CA LEU A 615 -23.62 17.04 -7.68
C LEU A 615 -23.68 18.47 -8.22
N ALA A 616 -22.65 18.92 -8.93
CA ALA A 616 -22.65 20.22 -9.58
C ALA A 616 -23.73 20.30 -10.67
N GLU A 617 -23.86 19.30 -11.54
CA GLU A 617 -24.92 19.28 -12.56
C GLU A 617 -26.32 19.19 -11.95
N PHE A 618 -26.49 18.45 -10.84
CA PHE A 618 -27.73 18.44 -10.08
C PHE A 618 -28.14 19.86 -9.65
N PHE A 619 -27.22 20.65 -9.09
CA PHE A 619 -27.52 22.03 -8.69
C PHE A 619 -27.75 22.98 -9.87
N VAL A 620 -27.04 22.81 -10.99
CA VAL A 620 -27.26 23.63 -12.21
C VAL A 620 -28.65 23.39 -12.80
N HIS A 621 -29.12 22.14 -12.78
CA HIS A 621 -30.39 21.73 -13.36
C HIS A 621 -31.58 21.78 -12.37
N GLY A 622 -31.32 21.92 -11.07
CA GLY A 622 -32.34 22.04 -10.03
C GLY A 622 -33.04 20.72 -9.66
N GLY A 623 -32.44 19.57 -9.98
CA GLY A 623 -33.01 18.26 -9.70
C GLY A 623 -32.50 17.13 -10.59
N PHE A 624 -33.09 15.95 -10.44
CA PHE A 624 -32.82 14.80 -11.31
C PHE A 624 -33.49 14.96 -12.67
N GLY A 625 -32.75 14.63 -13.74
CA GLY A 625 -33.27 14.62 -15.10
C GLY A 625 -32.26 14.01 -16.08
N LEU A 626 -32.74 13.52 -17.22
CA LEU A 626 -31.90 12.84 -18.22
C LEU A 626 -30.76 13.75 -18.73
N VAL A 627 -31.05 15.02 -19.01
CA VAL A 627 -30.04 16.00 -19.46
C VAL A 627 -28.94 16.19 -18.41
N MET A 628 -29.30 16.22 -17.13
CA MET A 628 -28.34 16.34 -16.02
C MET A 628 -27.39 15.13 -16.00
N LEU A 629 -27.94 13.90 -16.09
CA LEU A 629 -27.16 12.67 -16.11
C LEU A 629 -26.22 12.59 -17.32
N VAL A 630 -26.72 12.94 -18.52
CA VAL A 630 -25.91 12.96 -19.75
C VAL A 630 -24.76 13.97 -19.63
N ARG A 631 -25.02 15.19 -19.14
CA ARG A 631 -23.98 16.21 -18.97
C ARG A 631 -22.96 15.82 -17.91
N ALA A 632 -23.40 15.24 -16.80
CA ALA A 632 -22.52 14.73 -15.75
C ALA A 632 -21.63 13.59 -16.30
N GLY A 633 -22.21 12.66 -17.06
CA GLY A 633 -21.50 11.58 -17.75
C GLY A 633 -20.44 12.12 -18.70
N LEU A 634 -20.82 13.01 -19.64
CA LEU A 634 -19.89 13.60 -20.61
C LEU A 634 -18.75 14.37 -19.94
N LYS A 635 -19.03 15.16 -18.89
CA LYS A 635 -18.01 15.90 -18.14
C LYS A 635 -17.07 14.98 -17.37
N THR A 636 -17.59 13.91 -16.78
CA THR A 636 -16.81 12.89 -16.08
C THR A 636 -15.91 12.14 -17.05
N THR A 637 -16.44 11.72 -18.21
CA THR A 637 -15.66 11.09 -19.27
C THR A 637 -14.57 12.03 -19.78
N PHE A 638 -14.89 13.30 -20.04
CA PHE A 638 -13.91 14.29 -20.47
C PHE A 638 -12.79 14.48 -19.43
N MET A 639 -13.13 14.58 -18.15
CA MET A 639 -12.17 14.67 -17.06
C MET A 639 -11.24 13.43 -17.01
N ALA A 640 -11.82 12.22 -17.09
CA ALA A 640 -11.06 10.97 -17.07
C ALA A 640 -10.14 10.84 -18.29
N VAL A 641 -10.65 11.16 -19.49
CA VAL A 641 -9.87 11.16 -20.73
C VAL A 641 -8.73 12.17 -20.66
N ALA A 642 -8.98 13.39 -20.15
CA ALA A 642 -7.92 14.38 -19.94
C ALA A 642 -6.84 13.82 -19.01
N GLY A 643 -7.22 13.24 -17.86
CA GLY A 643 -6.28 12.60 -16.95
C GLY A 643 -5.44 11.50 -17.60
N TYR A 644 -6.05 10.64 -18.42
CA TYR A 644 -5.35 9.56 -19.11
C TYR A 644 -4.40 10.08 -20.20
N VAL A 645 -4.85 11.03 -21.02
CA VAL A 645 -4.07 11.56 -22.16
C VAL A 645 -2.82 12.31 -21.71
N PHE A 646 -2.91 13.11 -20.64
CA PHE A 646 -1.74 13.82 -20.10
C PHE A 646 -0.66 12.89 -19.55
N PHE A 647 -0.99 11.65 -19.21
CA PHE A 647 -0.02 10.65 -18.74
C PHE A 647 0.10 9.45 -19.70
N LEU A 648 -0.29 9.62 -20.95
CA LEU A 648 -0.18 8.58 -21.98
C LEU A 648 1.24 7.98 -22.09
N PRO A 649 2.33 8.76 -22.04
CA PRO A 649 3.69 8.18 -22.07
C PRO A 649 3.96 7.22 -20.91
N PHE A 650 3.40 7.45 -19.73
CA PHE A 650 3.51 6.52 -18.61
C PHE A 650 2.71 5.25 -18.90
N HIS A 651 1.47 5.37 -19.35
CA HIS A 651 0.60 4.23 -19.64
C HIS A 651 1.12 3.34 -20.77
N GLN A 652 1.94 3.88 -21.68
CA GLN A 652 2.56 3.12 -22.77
C GLN A 652 3.77 2.30 -22.32
N ASN A 653 4.46 2.73 -21.25
CA ASN A 653 5.68 2.08 -20.75
C ASN A 653 5.45 1.31 -19.45
N TYR A 654 4.27 1.44 -18.82
CA TYR A 654 3.97 0.76 -17.57
C TYR A 654 3.31 -0.61 -17.85
N GLU A 655 3.91 -1.68 -17.34
CA GLU A 655 3.37 -3.04 -17.47
C GLU A 655 2.64 -3.46 -16.19
N THR A 656 1.40 -3.94 -16.33
CA THR A 656 0.60 -4.54 -15.26
C THR A 656 0.64 -6.06 -15.35
N PHE A 657 1.15 -6.74 -14.32
CA PHE A 657 1.25 -8.21 -14.30
C PHE A 657 0.01 -8.92 -13.76
N PHE A 658 -0.88 -8.20 -13.06
CA PHE A 658 -2.13 -8.76 -12.54
C PHE A 658 -3.26 -8.42 -13.51
N ASN A 659 -3.56 -9.35 -14.43
CA ASN A 659 -4.58 -9.19 -15.46
C ASN A 659 -5.94 -9.72 -14.99
N GLY A 660 -6.83 -8.80 -14.62
CA GLY A 660 -8.19 -9.04 -14.15
C GLY A 660 -8.69 -7.80 -13.43
N LEU A 661 -9.91 -7.79 -12.87
CA LEU A 661 -10.25 -6.75 -11.88
C LEU A 661 -9.32 -6.83 -10.64
N GLY A 662 -8.51 -7.91 -10.53
CA GLY A 662 -7.44 -8.04 -9.55
C GLY A 662 -7.98 -8.04 -8.13
N ILE A 663 -9.15 -8.64 -7.92
CA ILE A 663 -9.87 -8.62 -6.65
C ILE A 663 -10.16 -10.06 -6.22
N GLU A 664 -9.75 -10.38 -4.99
CA GLU A 664 -10.05 -11.63 -4.30
C GLU A 664 -10.94 -11.36 -3.08
N SER A 665 -11.61 -12.40 -2.56
CA SER A 665 -12.27 -12.30 -1.26
C SER A 665 -11.25 -12.27 -0.13
N THR A 666 -11.47 -11.45 0.89
CA THR A 666 -10.65 -11.50 2.11
C THR A 666 -10.99 -12.71 2.97
N THR A 667 -9.98 -13.21 3.71
CA THR A 667 -10.17 -14.30 4.68
C THR A 667 -10.56 -13.79 6.07
N ASN A 668 -10.42 -12.48 6.33
CA ASN A 668 -10.58 -11.87 7.65
C ASN A 668 -11.59 -10.72 7.63
N THR A 669 -12.18 -10.42 8.80
CA THR A 669 -13.05 -9.25 8.98
C THR A 669 -12.53 -8.36 10.10
N THR A 670 -12.71 -7.04 9.96
CA THR A 670 -12.22 -6.07 10.94
C THR A 670 -13.05 -6.16 12.23
N VAL A 671 -12.39 -6.15 13.39
CA VAL A 671 -13.08 -6.14 14.69
C VAL A 671 -13.44 -4.71 15.09
N LEU A 672 -14.68 -4.50 15.57
CA LEU A 672 -15.22 -3.16 15.84
C LEU A 672 -14.35 -2.34 16.79
N TRP A 673 -13.80 -2.95 17.85
CA TRP A 673 -12.98 -2.21 18.79
C TRP A 673 -11.67 -1.70 18.13
N GLN A 674 -11.09 -2.45 17.19
CA GLN A 674 -9.88 -2.03 16.44
C GLN A 674 -10.22 -0.86 15.53
N PHE A 675 -11.34 -0.96 14.79
CA PHE A 675 -11.83 0.13 13.97
C PHE A 675 -12.12 1.40 14.79
N LEU A 676 -12.72 1.26 15.97
CA LEU A 676 -12.97 2.38 16.89
C LEU A 676 -11.68 2.88 17.56
N ALA A 677 -10.68 2.04 17.80
CA ALA A 677 -9.38 2.49 18.28
C ALA A 677 -8.67 3.36 17.23
N ILE A 678 -8.79 3.01 15.94
CA ILE A 678 -8.23 3.76 14.82
C ILE A 678 -9.04 5.05 14.56
N SER A 679 -10.35 4.93 14.33
CA SER A 679 -11.19 6.03 13.80
C SER A 679 -12.22 6.59 14.79
N GLY A 680 -12.23 6.15 16.05
CA GLY A 680 -13.31 6.40 17.01
C GLY A 680 -13.60 7.87 17.29
N LEU A 681 -12.58 8.74 17.30
CA LEU A 681 -12.75 10.19 17.44
C LEU A 681 -13.62 10.75 16.30
N PHE A 682 -13.32 10.37 15.05
CA PHE A 682 -14.03 10.86 13.88
C PHE A 682 -15.45 10.30 13.81
N ILE A 683 -15.59 8.99 14.07
CA ILE A 683 -16.90 8.32 14.12
C ILE A 683 -17.80 8.93 15.20
N PHE A 684 -17.25 9.28 16.36
CA PHE A 684 -18.01 9.95 17.43
C PHE A 684 -18.54 11.33 16.99
N ILE A 685 -17.71 12.14 16.32
CA ILE A 685 -18.11 13.47 15.83
C ILE A 685 -19.15 13.36 14.71
N ILE A 686 -18.90 12.51 13.70
CA ILE A 686 -19.79 12.28 12.56
C ILE A 686 -21.13 11.73 13.06
N GLY A 687 -21.10 10.69 13.88
CA GLY A 687 -22.29 10.08 14.47
C GLY A 687 -23.10 11.08 15.28
N THR A 688 -22.44 11.91 16.11
CA THR A 688 -23.12 12.98 16.87
C THR A 688 -23.83 13.95 15.93
N PHE A 689 -23.17 14.40 14.86
CA PHE A 689 -23.75 15.34 13.93
C PHE A 689 -24.93 14.76 13.15
N VAL A 690 -24.79 13.56 12.60
CA VAL A 690 -25.86 12.86 11.87
C VAL A 690 -27.07 12.61 12.78
N MET A 691 -26.85 12.16 14.01
CA MET A 691 -27.93 11.98 15.00
C MET A 691 -28.60 13.31 15.35
N SER A 692 -27.84 14.40 15.46
CA SER A 692 -28.41 15.73 15.68
C SER A 692 -29.23 16.24 14.49
N ASP A 693 -28.79 15.96 13.26
CA ASP A 693 -29.47 16.36 12.02
C ASP A 693 -30.78 15.59 11.82
N LEU A 694 -30.77 14.29 12.16
CA LEU A 694 -31.91 13.38 12.04
C LEU A 694 -32.80 13.33 13.29
N ARG A 695 -32.46 14.04 14.37
CA ARG A 695 -33.15 14.00 15.67
C ARG A 695 -34.67 14.06 15.56
N HIS A 696 -35.22 14.98 14.77
CA HIS A 696 -36.68 15.14 14.66
C HIS A 696 -37.36 13.95 13.97
N ILE A 697 -36.68 13.30 13.02
CA ILE A 697 -37.16 12.10 12.34
C ILE A 697 -37.10 10.92 13.30
N LEU A 698 -35.97 10.75 13.99
CA LEU A 698 -35.77 9.69 14.98
C LEU A 698 -36.80 9.78 16.12
N LEU A 699 -37.02 10.98 16.66
CA LEU A 699 -38.01 11.20 17.73
C LEU A 699 -39.46 11.01 17.24
N ARG A 700 -39.79 11.40 16.00
CA ARG A 700 -41.11 11.12 15.41
C ARG A 700 -41.32 9.62 15.19
N GLY A 701 -40.30 8.92 14.68
CA GLY A 701 -40.32 7.46 14.53
C GLY A 701 -40.54 6.74 15.86
N LEU A 702 -39.77 7.10 16.90
CA LEU A 702 -39.93 6.58 18.26
C LEU A 702 -41.30 6.92 18.85
N GLY A 703 -41.82 8.13 18.61
CA GLY A 703 -43.16 8.53 19.04
C GLY A 703 -44.28 7.72 18.36
N LEU A 704 -44.12 7.38 17.08
CA LEU A 704 -45.04 6.50 16.34
C LEU A 704 -44.96 5.07 16.88
N ILE A 705 -43.77 4.56 17.16
CA ILE A 705 -43.54 3.24 17.77
C ILE A 705 -44.18 3.19 19.16
N TRP A 706 -43.97 4.20 20.01
CA TRP A 706 -44.57 4.29 21.34
C TRP A 706 -46.10 4.39 21.30
N ARG A 707 -46.65 5.16 20.36
CA ARG A 707 -48.11 5.24 20.12
C ARG A 707 -48.69 3.92 19.61
N ARG A 708 -47.91 3.11 18.90
CA ARG A 708 -48.34 1.79 18.41
C ARG A 708 -48.19 0.71 19.48
N TYR A 709 -47.09 0.69 20.23
CA TYR A 709 -46.88 -0.16 21.40
C TYR A 709 -47.92 0.11 22.50
N SER A 710 -48.20 1.38 22.81
CA SER A 710 -49.24 1.74 23.78
C SER A 710 -50.66 1.43 23.30
N ARG A 711 -50.90 1.34 21.98
CA ARG A 711 -52.16 0.81 21.40
C ARG A 711 -52.22 -0.71 21.50
N LEU A 712 -51.14 -1.41 21.17
CA LEU A 712 -51.03 -2.88 21.26
C LEU A 712 -51.15 -3.38 22.72
N ARG A 713 -50.54 -2.64 23.66
CA ARG A 713 -50.68 -2.88 25.09
C ARG A 713 -52.11 -2.64 25.60
N ARG A 714 -52.82 -1.67 25.00
CA ARG A 714 -54.24 -1.41 25.31
C ARG A 714 -55.17 -2.45 24.68
N SER A 715 -54.84 -3.00 23.51
CA SER A 715 -55.59 -4.10 22.89
C SER A 715 -55.36 -5.47 23.55
N LEU A 716 -54.34 -5.59 24.40
CA LEU A 716 -54.05 -6.79 25.21
C LEU A 716 -54.52 -6.66 26.67
N GLY A 717 -55.14 -5.52 27.05
CA GLY A 717 -55.86 -5.35 28.30
C GLY A 717 -57.34 -5.73 28.13
N PRO A 718 -58.02 -6.21 29.19
CA PRO A 718 -59.34 -6.86 29.07
C PRO A 718 -60.52 -5.93 28.72
N GLU A 719 -60.30 -4.65 28.41
CA GLU A 719 -61.37 -3.70 28.10
C GLU A 719 -61.01 -2.81 26.91
N ALA A 720 -61.34 -3.25 25.69
CA ALA A 720 -61.37 -2.35 24.51
C ALA A 720 -62.19 -2.94 23.35
N PHE A 721 -63.53 -2.97 23.50
CA PHE A 721 -64.44 -2.90 22.35
C PHE A 721 -64.81 -1.43 22.12
N ALA A 722 -64.47 -0.87 20.96
CA ALA A 722 -65.30 0.03 20.15
C ALA A 722 -64.47 0.80 19.09
N GLU A 723 -64.87 0.60 17.83
CA GLU A 723 -64.90 1.51 16.68
C GLU A 723 -63.63 2.27 16.23
N THR A 724 -63.11 1.95 15.04
CA THR A 724 -63.25 2.75 13.79
C THR A 724 -62.20 2.35 12.72
N GLU A 725 -62.61 2.51 11.46
CA GLU A 725 -61.99 2.09 10.19
C GLU A 725 -60.51 2.51 9.92
N PRO A 726 -59.82 1.86 8.95
CA PRO A 726 -58.38 1.97 8.77
C PRO A 726 -57.98 3.13 7.83
N PRO A 727 -56.99 3.98 8.19
CA PRO A 727 -56.35 4.86 7.21
C PRO A 727 -54.98 4.31 6.78
N ASP A 728 -54.56 4.73 5.57
CA ASP A 728 -53.37 4.44 4.73
C ASP A 728 -51.96 4.45 5.38
N SER A 729 -51.90 4.38 6.71
CA SER A 729 -50.72 4.29 7.55
C SER A 729 -50.19 2.86 7.76
N ALA A 730 -50.90 1.83 7.29
CA ALA A 730 -50.51 0.43 7.47
C ALA A 730 -49.17 0.12 6.77
N TRP A 731 -48.94 0.64 5.57
CA TRP A 731 -47.71 0.44 4.80
C TRP A 731 -46.51 1.20 5.38
N GLY A 732 -46.69 2.44 5.83
CA GLY A 732 -45.62 3.21 6.48
C GLY A 732 -45.22 2.61 7.84
N ALA A 733 -46.17 2.03 8.56
CA ALA A 733 -45.94 1.41 9.84
C ALA A 733 -45.37 -0.02 9.70
N LEU A 734 -45.72 -0.77 8.64
CA LEU A 734 -45.07 -2.03 8.28
C LEU A 734 -43.64 -1.80 7.78
N ALA A 735 -43.39 -0.78 6.96
CA ALA A 735 -42.05 -0.42 6.51
C ALA A 735 -41.15 0.03 7.68
N THR A 736 -41.66 0.81 8.62
CA THR A 736 -40.88 1.26 9.78
C THR A 736 -40.58 0.11 10.76
N VAL A 737 -41.56 -0.78 11.00
CA VAL A 737 -41.33 -1.98 11.82
C VAL A 737 -40.38 -2.93 11.10
N ALA A 738 -40.53 -3.13 9.79
CA ALA A 738 -39.59 -3.92 9.00
C ALA A 738 -38.18 -3.33 9.06
N ILE A 739 -38.00 -2.01 8.93
CA ILE A 739 -36.67 -1.36 9.00
C ILE A 739 -36.06 -1.44 10.39
N VAL A 740 -36.83 -1.19 11.46
CA VAL A 740 -36.31 -1.25 12.84
C VAL A 740 -36.07 -2.69 13.27
N THR A 741 -36.90 -3.63 12.86
CA THR A 741 -36.72 -5.05 13.12
C THR A 741 -35.62 -5.65 12.25
N LEU A 742 -35.46 -5.26 10.98
CA LEU A 742 -34.29 -5.63 10.17
C LEU A 742 -33.01 -4.99 10.71
N ALA A 743 -33.03 -3.73 11.16
CA ALA A 743 -31.87 -3.09 11.74
C ALA A 743 -31.51 -3.71 13.10
N GLY A 744 -32.49 -4.02 13.93
CA GLY A 744 -32.31 -4.71 15.21
C GLY A 744 -31.88 -6.16 15.04
N PHE A 745 -32.45 -6.89 14.07
CA PHE A 745 -32.05 -8.24 13.70
C PHE A 745 -30.67 -8.25 13.05
N ALA A 746 -30.35 -7.30 12.17
CA ALA A 746 -29.03 -7.14 11.59
C ALA A 746 -27.99 -6.77 12.65
N LEU A 747 -28.31 -5.89 13.61
CA LEU A 747 -27.46 -5.56 14.76
C LEU A 747 -27.29 -6.75 15.71
N THR A 748 -28.34 -7.53 15.97
CA THR A 748 -28.23 -8.69 16.86
C THR A 748 -27.47 -9.83 16.18
N ALA A 749 -27.81 -10.15 14.93
CA ALA A 749 -27.11 -11.11 14.10
C ALA A 749 -25.64 -10.71 13.87
N ALA A 750 -25.35 -9.42 13.73
CA ALA A 750 -24.01 -8.84 13.66
C ALA A 750 -23.15 -9.04 14.90
N PHE A 751 -23.74 -8.84 16.08
CA PHE A 751 -23.04 -9.02 17.35
C PHE A 751 -22.92 -10.50 17.72
N THR A 752 -23.71 -11.40 17.12
CA THR A 752 -23.69 -12.84 17.39
C THR A 752 -23.10 -13.70 16.27
N SER A 753 -22.93 -13.18 15.05
CA SER A 753 -22.33 -13.93 13.93
C SER A 753 -20.82 -13.77 13.96
N SER A 754 -20.10 -14.86 14.22
CA SER A 754 -18.66 -14.95 13.99
C SER A 754 -18.26 -14.80 12.51
N THR A 755 -19.23 -14.81 11.59
CA THR A 755 -19.01 -14.88 10.13
C THR A 755 -18.99 -13.53 9.39
N LEU A 756 -19.66 -12.47 9.87
CA LEU A 756 -19.72 -11.17 9.16
C LEU A 756 -18.80 -10.08 9.72
N GLY A 757 -18.12 -10.34 10.84
CA GLY A 757 -17.32 -9.33 11.56
C GLY A 757 -18.19 -8.26 12.24
N SER A 758 -17.73 -7.75 13.39
CA SER A 758 -18.51 -6.75 14.15
C SER A 758 -18.47 -5.34 13.55
N THR A 759 -17.51 -5.03 12.66
CA THR A 759 -17.36 -3.71 12.03
C THR A 759 -18.36 -3.47 10.90
N VAL A 760 -18.50 -4.43 9.98
CA VAL A 760 -19.40 -4.39 8.82
C VAL A 760 -20.81 -3.84 9.16
N PRO A 761 -21.56 -4.42 10.12
CA PRO A 761 -22.92 -4.00 10.43
C PRO A 761 -22.98 -2.61 11.07
N PHE A 762 -22.00 -2.27 11.91
CA PHE A 762 -21.89 -0.93 12.50
C PHE A 762 -21.66 0.14 11.43
N VAL A 763 -20.70 -0.10 10.53
CA VAL A 763 -20.34 0.81 9.44
C VAL A 763 -21.47 0.92 8.42
N ALA A 764 -22.14 -0.19 8.08
CA ALA A 764 -23.31 -0.19 7.19
C ALA A 764 -24.47 0.64 7.77
N ALA A 765 -24.78 0.48 9.06
CA ALA A 765 -25.82 1.28 9.72
C ALA A 765 -25.46 2.78 9.72
N LEU A 766 -24.21 3.12 10.03
CA LEU A 766 -23.73 4.50 9.98
C LEU A 766 -23.80 5.07 8.56
N LEU A 767 -23.40 4.30 7.55
CA LEU A 767 -23.48 4.68 6.14
C LEU A 767 -24.91 5.01 5.72
N VAL A 768 -25.89 4.16 6.09
CA VAL A 768 -27.31 4.43 5.82
C VAL A 768 -27.76 5.74 6.45
N LEU A 769 -27.39 6.03 7.70
CA LEU A 769 -27.74 7.28 8.37
C LEU A 769 -27.10 8.50 7.68
N VAL A 770 -25.84 8.40 7.25
CA VAL A 770 -25.13 9.44 6.49
C VAL A 770 -25.83 9.68 5.16
N LEU A 771 -26.20 8.62 4.42
CA LEU A 771 -26.91 8.71 3.15
C LEU A 771 -28.29 9.36 3.33
N ILE A 772 -29.06 9.00 4.38
CA ILE A 772 -30.35 9.63 4.68
C ILE A 772 -30.16 11.13 4.97
N SER A 773 -29.16 11.50 5.78
CA SER A 773 -28.84 12.91 6.05
C SER A 773 -28.43 13.65 4.78
N GLY A 774 -27.58 13.05 3.95
CA GLY A 774 -27.12 13.60 2.67
C GLY A 774 -28.26 13.81 1.67
N VAL A 775 -29.06 12.78 1.39
CA VAL A 775 -30.21 12.85 0.46
C VAL A 775 -31.25 13.85 0.95
N ARG A 776 -31.57 13.86 2.25
CA ARG A 776 -32.48 14.85 2.82
C ARG A 776 -31.97 16.27 2.61
N ARG A 777 -30.67 16.50 2.79
CA ARG A 777 -30.06 17.82 2.59
C ARG A 777 -30.03 18.19 1.11
N LEU A 778 -29.71 17.26 0.23
CA LEU A 778 -29.75 17.42 -1.22
C LEU A 778 -31.13 17.86 -1.72
N LEU A 779 -32.19 17.25 -1.18
CA LEU A 779 -33.58 17.55 -1.52
C LEU A 779 -34.16 18.75 -0.75
N SER A 780 -33.41 19.34 0.18
CA SER A 780 -33.85 20.49 0.97
C SER A 780 -33.33 21.81 0.43
N GLU A 781 -34.15 22.86 0.49
CA GLU A 781 -33.76 24.23 0.15
C GLU A 781 -32.89 24.92 1.23
N HIS A 782 -32.21 24.15 2.08
CA HIS A 782 -31.32 24.72 3.08
C HIS A 782 -30.13 25.44 2.43
N ALA A 783 -29.73 26.57 3.01
CA ALA A 783 -28.70 27.42 2.41
C ALA A 783 -27.32 26.74 2.33
N ASP A 784 -27.02 25.79 3.23
CA ASP A 784 -25.76 25.06 3.32
C ASP A 784 -25.81 23.62 2.77
N SER A 785 -26.87 23.26 2.04
CA SER A 785 -27.03 21.92 1.44
C SER A 785 -25.83 21.49 0.58
N PRO A 786 -25.23 22.33 -0.31
CA PRO A 786 -24.11 21.92 -1.14
C PRO A 786 -22.88 21.45 -0.33
N GLN A 787 -22.54 22.15 0.75
CA GLN A 787 -21.42 21.79 1.62
C GLN A 787 -21.69 20.51 2.39
N HIS A 788 -22.91 20.37 2.93
CA HIS A 788 -23.30 19.17 3.68
C HIS A 788 -23.28 17.92 2.80
N VAL A 789 -23.83 18.00 1.58
CA VAL A 789 -23.86 16.84 0.66
C VAL A 789 -22.46 16.48 0.20
N PHE A 790 -21.59 17.46 -0.08
CA PHE A 790 -20.19 17.18 -0.40
C PHE A 790 -19.46 16.43 0.73
N VAL A 791 -19.67 16.86 1.99
CA VAL A 791 -19.10 16.17 3.15
C VAL A 791 -19.73 14.78 3.35
N ALA A 792 -21.03 14.62 3.07
CA ALA A 792 -21.67 13.31 3.10
C ALA A 792 -21.06 12.35 2.06
N ILE A 793 -20.74 12.83 0.85
CA ILE A 793 -20.03 12.03 -0.18
C ILE A 793 -18.66 11.58 0.33
N MET A 794 -17.89 12.46 0.96
CA MET A 794 -16.58 12.12 1.54
C MET A 794 -16.70 11.03 2.62
N VAL A 795 -17.65 11.18 3.55
CA VAL A 795 -17.89 10.20 4.62
C VAL A 795 -18.39 8.88 4.02
N SER A 796 -19.31 8.92 3.06
CA SER A 796 -19.81 7.72 2.39
C SER A 796 -18.70 6.97 1.66
N ALA A 797 -17.81 7.67 0.96
CA ALA A 797 -16.65 7.06 0.31
C ALA A 797 -15.74 6.37 1.33
N ALA A 798 -15.43 7.02 2.46
CA ALA A 798 -14.62 6.43 3.52
C ALA A 798 -15.28 5.18 4.14
N LEU A 799 -16.58 5.22 4.45
CA LEU A 799 -17.29 4.07 5.00
C LEU A 799 -17.43 2.92 3.99
N LEU A 800 -17.60 3.23 2.71
CA LEU A 800 -17.61 2.23 1.64
C LEU A 800 -16.26 1.55 1.46
N LEU A 801 -15.14 2.27 1.62
CA LEU A 801 -13.80 1.66 1.64
C LEU A 801 -13.66 0.69 2.81
N VAL A 802 -14.05 1.09 4.02
CA VAL A 802 -14.01 0.21 5.20
C VAL A 802 -14.84 -1.06 4.98
N LEU A 803 -16.06 -0.93 4.44
CA LEU A 803 -16.90 -2.09 4.10
C LEU A 803 -16.24 -2.94 3.01
N GLY A 804 -15.75 -2.31 1.94
CA GLY A 804 -15.14 -3.00 0.81
C GLY A 804 -13.98 -3.89 1.23
N LEU A 805 -13.13 -3.44 2.14
CA LEU A 805 -11.94 -4.16 2.60
C LEU A 805 -12.23 -5.36 3.52
N ASP A 806 -13.45 -5.44 4.08
CA ASP A 806 -13.93 -6.61 4.81
C ASP A 806 -14.56 -7.66 3.87
N PHE A 807 -14.67 -7.37 2.56
CA PHE A 807 -15.16 -8.32 1.55
C PHE A 807 -14.17 -8.61 0.44
N LEU A 808 -13.37 -7.61 0.04
CA LEU A 808 -12.56 -7.58 -1.17
C LEU A 808 -11.13 -7.12 -0.83
N ARG A 809 -10.15 -7.80 -1.41
CA ARG A 809 -8.73 -7.45 -1.37
C ARG A 809 -8.13 -7.48 -2.76
N VAL A 810 -6.98 -6.85 -2.97
CA VAL A 810 -6.29 -6.93 -4.27
C VAL A 810 -5.58 -8.29 -4.43
N GLU A 811 -5.60 -8.83 -5.64
CA GLU A 811 -4.93 -10.07 -6.03
C GLU A 811 -3.43 -10.00 -5.72
N SER A 812 -2.86 -11.10 -5.21
CA SER A 812 -1.46 -11.20 -4.76
C SER A 812 -1.06 -10.27 -3.59
N ASP A 813 -2.04 -9.70 -2.88
CA ASP A 813 -1.79 -9.05 -1.58
C ASP A 813 -1.48 -10.11 -0.49
N ILE A 814 -0.73 -9.71 0.54
CA ILE A 814 -0.41 -10.56 1.70
C ILE A 814 -1.64 -10.57 2.62
N ASP A 815 -2.52 -11.56 2.43
CA ASP A 815 -3.94 -11.44 2.80
C ASP A 815 -4.46 -10.07 2.37
N ARG A 816 -4.94 -9.21 3.27
CA ARG A 816 -5.39 -7.85 2.95
C ARG A 816 -4.46 -6.75 3.49
N MET A 817 -3.20 -7.08 3.80
CA MET A 817 -2.27 -6.17 4.47
C MET A 817 -2.05 -4.85 3.72
N ASN A 818 -1.67 -4.90 2.44
CA ASN A 818 -1.42 -3.67 1.67
C ASN A 818 -2.74 -2.96 1.32
N SER A 819 -3.82 -3.72 1.12
CA SER A 819 -5.15 -3.17 0.90
C SER A 819 -5.59 -2.31 2.11
N ILE A 820 -5.50 -2.85 3.33
CA ILE A 820 -5.78 -2.07 4.55
C ILE A 820 -4.81 -0.88 4.65
N PHE A 821 -3.51 -1.08 4.44
CA PHE A 821 -2.51 -0.01 4.49
C PHE A 821 -2.90 1.20 3.64
N LYS A 822 -3.07 0.99 2.33
CA LYS A 822 -3.22 2.10 1.38
C LYS A 822 -4.59 2.76 1.52
N PHE A 823 -5.65 1.99 1.74
CA PHE A 823 -7.01 2.54 1.82
C PHE A 823 -7.36 3.11 3.20
N TYR A 824 -6.81 2.61 4.32
CA TYR A 824 -7.08 3.20 5.65
C TYR A 824 -6.49 4.60 5.80
N LEU A 825 -5.38 4.91 5.13
CA LEU A 825 -4.88 6.29 5.04
C LEU A 825 -5.91 7.23 4.38
N GLN A 826 -6.56 6.77 3.30
CA GLN A 826 -7.63 7.54 2.64
C GLN A 826 -8.85 7.70 3.57
N VAL A 827 -9.25 6.63 4.27
CA VAL A 827 -10.33 6.66 5.26
C VAL A 827 -10.02 7.69 6.35
N TRP A 828 -8.81 7.69 6.90
CA TRP A 828 -8.38 8.66 7.90
C TRP A 828 -8.53 10.09 7.40
N VAL A 829 -7.94 10.41 6.24
CA VAL A 829 -7.97 11.76 5.67
C VAL A 829 -9.41 12.25 5.45
N LEU A 830 -10.26 11.42 4.83
CA LEU A 830 -11.66 11.77 4.54
C LEU A 830 -12.48 11.98 5.83
N LEU A 831 -12.36 11.06 6.80
CA LEU A 831 -13.08 11.15 8.07
C LEU A 831 -12.60 12.32 8.94
N ALA A 832 -11.30 12.60 8.96
CA ALA A 832 -10.71 13.72 9.69
C ALA A 832 -11.19 15.07 9.16
N LEU A 833 -11.16 15.27 7.83
CA LEU A 833 -11.65 16.49 7.17
C LEU A 833 -13.14 16.72 7.44
N ALA A 834 -13.95 15.67 7.27
CA ALA A 834 -15.38 15.73 7.56
C ALA A 834 -15.63 16.06 9.03
N SER A 835 -14.96 15.39 9.96
CA SER A 835 -15.12 15.61 11.40
C SER A 835 -14.76 17.03 11.81
N ALA A 836 -13.68 17.62 11.29
CA ALA A 836 -13.32 19.00 11.60
C ALA A 836 -14.40 20.00 11.18
N TYR A 837 -14.94 19.86 9.96
CA TYR A 837 -16.05 20.69 9.49
C TYR A 837 -17.33 20.48 10.31
N LEU A 838 -17.71 19.22 10.57
CA LEU A 838 -18.93 18.88 11.29
C LEU A 838 -18.88 19.30 12.76
N LEU A 839 -17.72 19.18 13.42
CA LEU A 839 -17.52 19.69 14.77
C LEU A 839 -17.68 21.21 14.83
N TRP A 840 -17.08 21.94 13.88
CA TRP A 840 -17.31 23.38 13.76
C TRP A 840 -18.79 23.70 13.53
N ARG A 841 -19.47 22.97 12.62
CA ARG A 841 -20.89 23.17 12.30
C ARG A 841 -21.82 22.89 13.48
N LEU A 842 -21.48 21.93 14.35
CA LEU A 842 -22.21 21.61 15.57
C LEU A 842 -22.25 22.80 16.54
N GLY A 843 -21.13 23.53 16.66
CA GLY A 843 -20.99 24.69 17.54
C GLY A 843 -21.41 26.02 16.90
N HIS A 844 -21.22 26.18 15.60
CA HIS A 844 -21.42 27.45 14.90
C HIS A 844 -22.86 27.99 15.02
N GLY A 845 -22.98 29.25 15.43
CA GLY A 845 -24.26 29.95 15.56
C GLY A 845 -25.08 29.61 16.81
N LYS A 846 -24.54 28.79 17.74
CA LYS A 846 -25.21 28.41 18.99
C LYS A 846 -24.61 29.13 20.20
N LYS A 847 -25.45 29.50 21.17
CA LYS A 847 -25.00 29.95 22.50
C LYS A 847 -24.54 28.72 23.30
N VAL A 848 -23.25 28.44 23.30
CA VAL A 848 -22.65 27.37 24.12
C VAL A 848 -21.94 28.02 25.30
N SER A 849 -22.48 27.86 26.50
CA SER A 849 -21.80 28.20 27.76
C SER A 849 -21.51 26.90 28.49
N LEU A 850 -20.23 26.57 28.66
CA LEU A 850 -19.78 25.32 29.29
C LEU A 850 -20.35 25.16 30.71
N LEU A 851 -20.48 26.25 31.45
CA LEU A 851 -21.03 26.29 32.82
C LEU A 851 -22.54 25.96 32.88
N ARG A 852 -23.29 26.27 31.80
CA ARG A 852 -24.76 26.09 31.73
C ARG A 852 -25.19 24.89 30.87
N LEU A 853 -24.28 23.98 30.53
CA LEU A 853 -24.61 22.76 29.80
C LEU A 853 -25.44 21.79 30.66
N SER A 854 -26.41 21.10 30.06
CA SER A 854 -27.12 20.00 30.71
C SER A 854 -26.16 18.82 30.98
N PRO A 855 -26.41 17.96 31.98
CA PRO A 855 -25.52 16.84 32.30
C PRO A 855 -25.16 15.95 31.10
N PRO A 856 -26.08 15.58 30.18
CA PRO A 856 -25.72 14.80 28.98
C PRO A 856 -24.77 15.55 28.04
N LYS A 857 -24.90 16.87 27.93
CA LYS A 857 -23.99 17.69 27.12
C LYS A 857 -22.61 17.82 27.77
N LYS A 858 -22.55 17.90 29.11
CA LYS A 858 -21.28 17.87 29.85
C LYS A 858 -20.56 16.54 29.65
N ALA A 859 -21.28 15.41 29.76
CA ALA A 859 -20.75 14.08 29.49
C ALA A 859 -20.25 13.95 28.04
N TRP A 860 -20.99 14.47 27.07
CA TRP A 860 -20.56 14.50 25.66
C TRP A 860 -19.28 15.32 25.45
N VAL A 861 -19.20 16.52 26.03
CA VAL A 861 -17.98 17.36 25.94
C VAL A 861 -16.80 16.66 26.61
N LEU A 862 -17.01 16.05 27.79
CA LEU A 862 -15.98 15.28 28.47
C LEU A 862 -15.49 14.13 27.59
N MET A 863 -16.39 13.36 26.97
CA MET A 863 -16.02 12.28 26.05
C MET A 863 -15.23 12.81 24.85
N LEU A 864 -15.66 13.91 24.22
CA LEU A 864 -14.93 14.52 23.10
C LEU A 864 -13.51 14.95 23.53
N VAL A 865 -13.39 15.64 24.66
CA VAL A 865 -12.11 16.10 25.19
C VAL A 865 -11.21 14.91 25.52
N SER A 866 -11.75 13.85 26.12
CA SER A 866 -11.01 12.61 26.40
C SER A 866 -10.51 11.95 25.12
N LEU A 867 -11.34 11.84 24.07
CA LEU A 867 -10.92 11.26 22.79
C LEU A 867 -9.83 12.08 22.10
N ILE A 868 -9.94 13.43 22.11
CA ILE A 868 -8.90 14.31 21.58
C ILE A 868 -7.61 14.20 22.39
N ALA A 869 -7.71 14.18 23.73
CA ALA A 869 -6.56 14.00 24.61
C ALA A 869 -5.86 12.66 24.35
N SER A 870 -6.63 11.57 24.24
CA SER A 870 -6.12 10.24 23.90
C SER A 870 -5.39 10.22 22.55
N ALA A 871 -6.00 10.79 21.51
CA ALA A 871 -5.41 10.91 20.18
C ALA A 871 -4.15 11.81 20.15
N SER A 872 -3.97 12.69 21.14
CA SER A 872 -2.82 13.60 21.26
C SER A 872 -1.62 12.97 21.99
N ILE A 873 -1.74 11.74 22.51
CA ILE A 873 -0.64 11.07 23.21
C ILE A 873 0.42 10.58 22.23
N TYR A 874 0.01 9.89 21.16
CA TYR A 874 0.94 9.31 20.18
C TYR A 874 1.89 10.35 19.56
N PRO A 875 1.44 11.56 19.17
CA PRO A 875 2.32 12.53 18.54
C PRO A 875 3.46 13.00 19.45
N ILE A 876 3.27 12.93 20.77
CA ILE A 876 4.29 13.30 21.74
C ILE A 876 5.18 12.08 22.03
N LEU A 877 4.60 10.98 22.50
CA LEU A 877 5.36 9.82 22.95
C LEU A 877 5.97 9.02 21.80
N GLY A 878 5.25 8.88 20.68
CA GLY A 878 5.75 8.26 19.46
C GLY A 878 6.90 9.06 18.83
N THR A 879 6.82 10.40 18.84
CA THR A 879 7.96 11.24 18.40
C THR A 879 9.16 11.03 19.32
N GLN A 880 8.98 11.02 20.64
CA GLN A 880 10.07 10.78 21.58
C GLN A 880 10.73 9.41 21.37
N ASP A 881 9.94 8.37 21.16
CA ASP A 881 10.44 7.02 20.90
C ASP A 881 11.18 6.94 19.57
N ARG A 882 10.59 7.50 18.50
CA ARG A 882 11.23 7.53 17.17
C ARG A 882 12.53 8.34 17.15
N LEU A 883 12.61 9.46 17.87
CA LEU A 883 13.83 10.27 17.92
C LEU A 883 15.00 9.54 18.63
N ARG A 884 14.70 8.57 19.51
CA ARG A 884 15.71 7.72 20.16
C ARG A 884 16.22 6.61 19.23
N ASP A 885 15.44 6.23 18.23
CA ASP A 885 15.76 5.18 17.26
C ASP A 885 16.77 5.71 16.22
N ARG A 886 18.06 5.60 16.58
CA ARG A 886 19.23 6.11 15.83
C ARG A 886 20.09 4.93 15.39
N PHE A 887 20.81 5.06 14.27
CA PHE A 887 21.60 3.95 13.72
C PHE A 887 22.54 3.28 14.76
N ASN A 888 23.24 4.09 15.56
CA ASN A 888 24.24 3.64 16.53
C ASN A 888 23.90 4.05 17.98
N ASP A 889 22.63 4.34 18.29
CA ASP A 889 22.17 4.92 19.57
C ASP A 889 22.84 6.28 19.96
N ASN A 890 23.70 6.83 19.09
CA ASN A 890 24.38 8.10 19.30
C ASN A 890 23.51 9.29 18.88
N VAL A 891 23.53 10.34 19.71
CA VAL A 891 22.85 11.61 19.42
C VAL A 891 23.77 12.46 18.54
N THR A 892 23.44 12.57 17.25
CA THR A 892 24.12 13.52 16.36
C THR A 892 23.61 14.95 16.63
N PRO A 893 24.43 15.99 16.41
CA PRO A 893 23.95 17.37 16.37
C PRO A 893 22.79 17.54 15.37
N LEU A 894 21.96 18.56 15.58
CA LEU A 894 20.87 18.88 14.66
C LEU A 894 21.42 19.18 13.26
N THR A 895 21.09 18.32 12.29
CA THR A 895 21.51 18.46 10.89
C THR A 895 20.43 17.92 9.97
N LEU A 896 20.37 18.44 8.74
CA LEU A 896 19.52 17.88 7.68
C LEU A 896 20.26 16.86 6.82
N ASP A 897 21.57 16.74 6.98
CA ASP A 897 22.37 15.78 6.23
C ASP A 897 22.03 14.34 6.66
N GLY A 898 21.29 13.65 5.79
CA GLY A 898 20.84 12.30 6.01
C GLY A 898 21.94 11.22 5.99
N SER A 899 23.15 11.57 5.55
CA SER A 899 24.35 10.73 5.59
C SER A 899 25.22 10.96 6.82
N ALA A 900 24.94 11.96 7.67
CA ALA A 900 25.81 12.33 8.79
C ALA A 900 26.03 11.21 9.82
N TYR A 901 25.16 10.20 9.88
CA TYR A 901 25.35 9.06 10.77
C TYR A 901 26.49 8.13 10.32
N ILE A 902 26.92 8.20 9.05
CA ILE A 902 27.88 7.27 8.44
C ILE A 902 29.28 7.41 9.04
N ASP A 903 29.69 8.63 9.38
CA ASP A 903 31.06 8.96 9.81
C ASP A 903 31.53 8.14 11.02
N ASP A 904 30.61 7.83 11.94
CA ASP A 904 30.87 7.06 13.16
C ASP A 904 30.12 5.71 13.20
N ALA A 905 29.58 5.26 12.05
CA ALA A 905 28.73 4.07 11.98
C ALA A 905 29.51 2.78 11.67
N VAL A 906 29.15 1.73 12.41
CA VAL A 906 29.59 0.36 12.15
C VAL A 906 28.35 -0.49 11.94
N TYR A 907 28.16 -0.99 10.72
CA TYR A 907 27.09 -1.91 10.42
C TYR A 907 27.49 -3.33 10.83
N ARG A 908 26.71 -3.91 11.75
CA ARG A 908 26.93 -5.28 12.25
C ARG A 908 26.17 -6.27 11.39
N ASP A 909 26.86 -6.94 10.48
CA ASP A 909 26.29 -8.02 9.68
C ASP A 909 26.53 -9.40 10.31
N ALA A 910 25.76 -10.40 9.89
CA ALA A 910 25.96 -11.77 10.34
C ALA A 910 27.34 -12.34 9.92
N ASN A 911 27.89 -11.86 8.80
CA ASN A 911 29.18 -12.32 8.27
C ASN A 911 30.37 -11.51 8.81
N GLY A 912 30.13 -10.34 9.43
CA GLY A 912 31.18 -9.48 9.98
C GLY A 912 30.78 -8.00 10.03
N ASP A 913 31.59 -7.21 10.74
CA ASP A 913 31.36 -5.77 10.87
C ASP A 913 31.89 -4.99 9.67
N ILE A 914 31.17 -3.92 9.30
CA ILE A 914 31.51 -3.01 8.20
C ILE A 914 31.59 -1.58 8.74
N GLU A 915 32.77 -0.95 8.64
CA GLU A 915 32.95 0.47 8.95
C GLU A 915 32.37 1.33 7.80
N LEU A 916 31.27 2.03 8.06
CA LEU A 916 30.52 2.69 7.00
C LEU A 916 31.27 3.89 6.40
N ALA A 917 32.08 4.60 7.19
CA ALA A 917 32.86 5.74 6.71
C ALA A 917 33.81 5.35 5.55
N LYS A 918 34.53 4.24 5.70
CA LYS A 918 35.47 3.75 4.67
C LYS A 918 34.75 3.26 3.41
N ASP A 919 33.61 2.60 3.56
CA ASP A 919 32.77 2.21 2.41
C ASP A 919 32.21 3.46 1.71
N TYR A 920 31.87 4.49 2.47
CA TYR A 920 31.30 5.72 1.92
C TYR A 920 32.30 6.58 1.16
N ASP A 921 33.59 6.55 1.49
CA ASP A 921 34.65 7.21 0.70
C ASP A 921 34.65 6.74 -0.76
N GLY A 922 34.49 5.44 -1.00
CA GLY A 922 34.38 4.88 -2.34
C GLY A 922 33.12 5.34 -3.08
N ILE A 923 31.99 5.42 -2.37
CA ILE A 923 30.73 5.94 -2.89
C ILE A 923 30.85 7.42 -3.26
N GLN A 924 31.55 8.23 -2.45
CA GLN A 924 31.80 9.64 -2.76
C GLN A 924 32.71 9.79 -3.96
N TRP A 925 33.77 8.98 -4.05
CA TRP A 925 34.62 8.95 -5.23
C TRP A 925 33.83 8.69 -6.51
N LEU A 926 32.88 7.76 -6.49
CA LEU A 926 31.99 7.49 -7.64
C LEU A 926 31.13 8.71 -8.00
N LYS A 927 30.55 9.41 -7.02
CA LYS A 927 29.75 10.63 -7.27
C LYS A 927 30.60 11.71 -7.94
N ASP A 928 31.82 11.91 -7.47
CA ASP A 928 32.67 13.01 -7.91
C ASP A 928 33.36 12.76 -9.25
N ASN A 929 33.63 11.49 -9.60
CA ASN A 929 34.49 11.14 -10.73
C ASN A 929 33.77 10.41 -11.88
N VAL A 930 32.59 9.82 -11.66
CA VAL A 930 31.88 9.06 -12.70
C VAL A 930 30.95 9.97 -13.51
N GLN A 931 31.21 10.03 -14.82
CA GLN A 931 30.34 10.67 -15.80
C GLN A 931 29.25 9.73 -16.27
N GLY A 932 28.04 10.27 -16.49
CA GLY A 932 26.92 9.49 -17.01
C GLY A 932 26.41 8.44 -16.02
N SER A 933 25.56 7.53 -16.48
CA SER A 933 25.01 6.45 -15.64
C SER A 933 25.52 5.05 -16.04
N PRO A 934 26.85 4.80 -16.03
CA PRO A 934 27.39 3.49 -16.35
C PRO A 934 27.03 2.46 -15.26
N VAL A 935 27.01 1.18 -15.66
CA VAL A 935 26.71 0.08 -14.73
C VAL A 935 27.90 -0.16 -13.79
N VAL A 936 27.62 -0.22 -12.50
CA VAL A 936 28.58 -0.56 -11.44
C VAL A 936 28.20 -1.93 -10.88
N LEU A 937 29.15 -2.87 -10.85
CA LEU A 937 28.97 -4.13 -10.14
C LEU A 937 29.18 -3.88 -8.64
N GLU A 938 28.18 -4.29 -7.86
CA GLU A 938 28.25 -4.37 -6.40
C GLU A 938 27.67 -5.69 -5.89
N GLY A 939 28.07 -6.09 -4.67
CA GLY A 939 27.59 -7.30 -4.01
C GLY A 939 26.10 -7.28 -3.68
N VAL A 940 25.49 -8.47 -3.75
CA VAL A 940 24.08 -8.71 -3.41
C VAL A 940 23.97 -9.32 -2.02
N THR A 941 23.03 -8.83 -1.22
CA THR A 941 22.67 -9.37 0.10
C THR A 941 21.18 -9.71 0.15
N PRO A 942 20.71 -10.46 1.16
CA PRO A 942 19.29 -10.48 1.49
C PRO A 942 18.68 -9.06 1.61
N THR A 943 17.40 -8.92 1.27
CA THR A 943 16.67 -7.63 1.32
C THR A 943 16.76 -6.99 2.70
N TYR A 944 16.80 -5.65 2.76
CA TYR A 944 16.94 -4.84 3.99
C TYR A 944 18.28 -4.97 4.72
N ARG A 945 19.31 -5.53 4.08
CA ARG A 945 20.70 -5.46 4.55
C ARG A 945 21.51 -4.43 3.74
N TRP A 946 22.78 -4.24 4.11
CA TRP A 946 23.70 -3.25 3.52
C TRP A 946 24.11 -3.51 2.04
N GLY A 947 23.45 -4.42 1.32
CA GLY A 947 23.63 -4.59 -0.13
C GLY A 947 22.90 -3.53 -0.96
N GLY A 948 23.37 -3.27 -2.18
CA GLY A 948 22.82 -2.21 -3.05
C GLY A 948 23.21 -0.78 -2.64
N ARG A 949 24.09 -0.63 -1.63
CA ARG A 949 24.44 0.68 -1.04
C ARG A 949 25.10 1.65 -2.02
N VAL A 950 25.81 1.16 -3.06
CA VAL A 950 26.41 2.03 -4.08
C VAL A 950 25.32 2.61 -4.96
N SER A 951 24.43 1.79 -5.52
CA SER A 951 23.30 2.25 -6.33
C SER A 951 22.31 3.11 -5.53
N ILE A 952 22.06 2.80 -4.25
CA ILE A 952 21.25 3.63 -3.34
C ILE A 952 21.78 5.07 -3.27
N ASN A 953 23.08 5.21 -2.99
CA ASN A 953 23.67 6.52 -2.71
C ASN A 953 24.03 7.31 -3.97
N THR A 954 24.34 6.64 -5.08
CA THR A 954 24.82 7.28 -6.32
C THR A 954 23.72 7.39 -7.38
N GLY A 955 22.69 6.53 -7.33
CA GLY A 955 21.76 6.33 -8.43
C GLY A 955 22.41 5.72 -9.68
N LEU A 956 23.64 5.19 -9.61
CA LEU A 956 24.24 4.42 -10.71
C LEU A 956 23.55 3.05 -10.81
N PRO A 957 23.26 2.56 -12.03
CA PRO A 957 22.71 1.21 -12.20
C PRO A 957 23.66 0.13 -11.68
N THR A 958 23.14 -0.84 -10.95
CA THR A 958 23.78 -2.14 -10.69
C THR A 958 23.13 -3.26 -11.48
N VAL A 959 23.83 -4.39 -11.64
CA VAL A 959 23.35 -5.58 -12.34
C VAL A 959 21.98 -6.01 -11.79
N VAL A 960 21.87 -6.09 -10.46
CA VAL A 960 20.63 -6.34 -9.72
C VAL A 960 20.74 -5.79 -8.30
N GLY A 961 19.68 -5.16 -7.81
CA GLY A 961 19.57 -4.70 -6.41
C GLY A 961 18.78 -5.69 -5.53
N TRP A 962 18.00 -5.17 -4.60
CA TRP A 962 17.20 -6.02 -3.70
C TRP A 962 16.16 -6.86 -4.44
N GLN A 963 16.23 -8.18 -4.22
CA GLN A 963 15.43 -9.18 -4.92
C GLN A 963 13.94 -8.86 -4.88
N TRP A 964 13.34 -8.73 -3.69
CA TRP A 964 11.90 -8.57 -3.55
C TRP A 964 11.35 -7.32 -4.25
N HIS A 965 12.09 -6.21 -4.18
CA HIS A 965 11.68 -4.95 -4.81
C HIS A 965 11.76 -5.01 -6.34
N GLN A 966 12.68 -5.82 -6.87
CA GLN A 966 12.80 -6.06 -8.30
C GLN A 966 11.74 -7.06 -8.80
N GLU A 967 11.48 -8.12 -8.04
CA GLU A 967 10.43 -9.09 -8.36
C GLU A 967 9.04 -8.47 -8.37
N GLN A 968 8.72 -7.57 -7.44
CA GLN A 968 7.44 -6.85 -7.42
C GLN A 968 7.20 -5.99 -8.68
N GLN A 969 8.26 -5.42 -9.24
CA GLN A 969 8.19 -4.63 -10.48
C GLN A 969 8.21 -5.46 -11.75
N ARG A 970 8.56 -6.74 -11.65
CA ARG A 970 8.89 -7.65 -12.76
C ARG A 970 8.32 -9.03 -12.50
N TRP A 971 7.04 -9.09 -12.12
CA TRP A 971 6.41 -10.31 -11.59
C TRP A 971 6.48 -11.49 -12.57
N ASP A 972 6.32 -11.24 -13.87
CA ASP A 972 6.44 -12.28 -14.90
C ASP A 972 7.91 -12.54 -15.33
N TYR A 973 8.85 -11.70 -14.87
CA TYR A 973 10.29 -11.81 -15.17
C TYR A 973 11.14 -12.12 -13.92
N ARG A 974 10.56 -12.62 -12.83
CA ARG A 974 11.29 -12.95 -11.58
C ARG A 974 12.46 -13.90 -11.81
N GLN A 975 12.34 -14.82 -12.77
CA GLN A 975 13.42 -15.75 -13.13
C GLN A 975 14.68 -15.01 -13.61
N GLU A 976 14.54 -13.89 -14.31
CA GLU A 976 15.66 -13.06 -14.73
C GLU A 976 16.28 -12.32 -13.54
N VAL A 977 15.48 -11.87 -12.57
CA VAL A 977 15.99 -11.28 -11.31
C VAL A 977 16.86 -12.32 -10.58
N GLY A 978 16.34 -13.54 -10.38
CA GLY A 978 17.08 -14.63 -9.75
C GLY A 978 18.33 -15.05 -10.51
N LYS A 979 18.29 -15.03 -11.85
CA LYS A 979 19.46 -15.29 -12.70
C LYS A 979 20.55 -14.23 -12.52
N ARG A 980 20.20 -12.95 -12.54
CA ARG A 980 21.16 -11.87 -12.34
C ARG A 980 21.82 -11.93 -10.97
N ILE A 981 21.06 -12.33 -9.93
CA ILE A 981 21.62 -12.56 -8.59
C ILE A 981 22.69 -13.66 -8.64
N ARG A 982 22.38 -14.80 -9.28
CA ARG A 982 23.36 -15.89 -9.48
C ARG A 982 24.57 -15.43 -10.29
N ASP A 983 24.36 -14.68 -11.37
CA ASP A 983 25.45 -14.18 -12.20
C ASP A 983 26.35 -13.21 -11.41
N VAL A 984 25.81 -12.34 -10.54
CA VAL A 984 26.62 -11.50 -9.66
C VAL A 984 27.45 -12.35 -8.69
N GLN A 985 26.84 -13.38 -8.07
CA GLN A 985 27.57 -14.32 -7.22
C GLN A 985 28.70 -14.99 -8.00
N THR A 986 28.42 -15.50 -9.20
CA THR A 986 29.43 -16.10 -10.08
C THR A 986 30.54 -15.12 -10.43
N ILE A 987 30.24 -13.85 -10.76
CA ILE A 987 31.27 -12.85 -11.07
C ILE A 987 32.22 -12.66 -9.88
N TYR A 988 31.73 -12.63 -8.64
CA TYR A 988 32.59 -12.45 -7.48
C TYR A 988 33.33 -13.75 -7.07
N ASP A 989 32.71 -14.92 -7.17
CA ASP A 989 33.27 -16.19 -6.68
C ASP A 989 34.08 -16.99 -7.69
N THR A 990 33.83 -16.86 -9.00
CA THR A 990 34.58 -17.67 -9.99
C THR A 990 36.07 -17.33 -9.96
N GLN A 991 36.91 -18.35 -10.10
CA GLN A 991 38.35 -18.18 -10.27
C GLN A 991 38.73 -18.04 -11.75
N ASP A 992 37.80 -18.27 -12.68
CA ASP A 992 38.03 -18.12 -14.12
C ASP A 992 37.84 -16.66 -14.56
N PRO A 993 38.92 -15.95 -14.95
CA PRO A 993 38.80 -14.57 -15.41
C PRO A 993 37.94 -14.46 -16.68
N GLN A 994 37.92 -15.47 -17.57
CA GLN A 994 37.14 -15.40 -18.80
C GLN A 994 35.64 -15.47 -18.51
N GLU A 995 35.22 -16.32 -17.59
CA GLU A 995 33.83 -16.41 -17.14
C GLU A 995 33.37 -15.07 -16.54
N ALA A 996 34.14 -14.52 -15.61
CA ALA A 996 33.86 -13.21 -15.00
C ALA A 996 33.76 -12.10 -16.06
N MET A 997 34.72 -12.02 -17.00
CA MET A 997 34.71 -11.02 -18.08
C MET A 997 33.50 -11.18 -19.00
N SER A 998 33.09 -12.42 -19.31
CA SER A 998 31.92 -12.66 -20.17
C SER A 998 30.63 -12.10 -19.55
N LEU A 999 30.47 -12.26 -18.23
CA LEU A 999 29.31 -11.75 -17.49
C LEU A 999 29.40 -10.23 -17.29
N LEU A 1000 30.58 -9.67 -17.02
CA LEU A 1000 30.79 -8.21 -16.96
C LEU A 1000 30.38 -7.55 -18.28
N ARG A 1001 30.78 -8.12 -19.43
CA ARG A 1001 30.39 -7.64 -20.76
C ARG A 1001 28.90 -7.80 -21.03
N ARG A 1002 28.31 -8.93 -20.64
CA ARG A 1002 26.86 -9.19 -20.78
C ARG A 1002 26.00 -8.09 -20.15
N TYR A 1003 26.39 -7.62 -18.96
CA TYR A 1003 25.65 -6.58 -18.24
C TYR A 1003 26.17 -5.15 -18.48
N GLY A 1004 27.19 -4.98 -19.34
CA GLY A 1004 27.77 -3.69 -19.64
C GLY A 1004 28.44 -3.01 -18.43
N VAL A 1005 28.98 -3.79 -17.49
CA VAL A 1005 29.64 -3.29 -16.28
C VAL A 1005 30.87 -2.49 -16.67
N ARG A 1006 30.95 -1.23 -16.21
CA ARG A 1006 32.11 -0.34 -16.43
C ARG A 1006 33.00 -0.23 -15.20
N TYR A 1007 32.41 -0.36 -14.01
CA TYR A 1007 33.12 -0.28 -12.74
C TYR A 1007 32.81 -1.51 -11.89
N VAL A 1008 33.83 -2.07 -11.25
CA VAL A 1008 33.71 -3.15 -10.27
C VAL A 1008 34.05 -2.58 -8.91
N TYR A 1009 33.13 -2.72 -7.96
CA TYR A 1009 33.32 -2.30 -6.59
C TYR A 1009 33.63 -3.51 -5.71
N VAL A 1010 34.75 -3.46 -4.98
CA VAL A 1010 35.16 -4.49 -4.01
C VAL A 1010 35.41 -3.80 -2.68
N GLY A 1011 34.41 -3.82 -1.80
CA GLY A 1011 34.49 -3.27 -0.44
C GLY A 1011 34.54 -4.37 0.62
N LYS A 1012 34.46 -3.96 1.89
CA LYS A 1012 34.38 -4.89 3.01
C LYS A 1012 33.19 -5.83 2.92
N LEU A 1013 32.05 -5.36 2.40
CA LEU A 1013 30.87 -6.20 2.17
C LEU A 1013 31.17 -7.36 1.22
N GLU A 1014 31.78 -7.07 0.06
CA GLU A 1014 32.15 -8.10 -0.90
C GLU A 1014 33.17 -9.09 -0.30
N GLN A 1015 34.14 -8.61 0.49
CA GLN A 1015 35.10 -9.47 1.20
C GLN A 1015 34.45 -10.40 2.23
N LEU A 1016 33.29 -10.04 2.80
CA LEU A 1016 32.58 -10.85 3.79
C LEU A 1016 31.61 -11.87 3.17
N TYR A 1017 31.11 -11.61 1.97
CA TYR A 1017 30.09 -12.43 1.31
C TYR A 1017 30.64 -13.37 0.23
N PHE A 1018 31.84 -13.11 -0.30
CA PHE A 1018 32.43 -13.87 -1.41
C PHE A 1018 33.83 -14.40 -1.07
N SER A 1019 34.27 -15.42 -1.81
CA SER A 1019 35.55 -16.11 -1.59
C SER A 1019 36.77 -15.22 -1.90
N GLU A 1020 37.80 -15.30 -1.07
CA GLU A 1020 39.05 -14.55 -1.27
C GLU A 1020 39.73 -14.98 -2.59
N GLU A 1021 39.70 -16.28 -2.90
CA GLU A 1021 40.23 -16.81 -4.15
C GLU A 1021 39.53 -16.22 -5.38
N GLY A 1022 38.21 -16.05 -5.31
CA GLY A 1022 37.43 -15.40 -6.36
C GLY A 1022 37.80 -13.92 -6.50
N LEU A 1023 37.95 -13.18 -5.39
CA LEU A 1023 38.21 -11.75 -5.43
C LEU A 1023 39.60 -11.38 -5.97
N ARG A 1024 40.63 -12.22 -5.76
CA ARG A 1024 42.01 -11.98 -6.23
C ARG A 1024 42.13 -11.69 -7.72
N LYS A 1025 41.24 -12.26 -8.56
CA LYS A 1025 41.24 -12.02 -10.01
C LYS A 1025 41.09 -10.55 -10.39
N PHE A 1026 40.43 -9.74 -9.56
CA PHE A 1026 40.26 -8.31 -9.79
C PHE A 1026 41.55 -7.54 -9.49
N ASP A 1027 42.29 -7.93 -8.46
CA ASP A 1027 43.61 -7.37 -8.15
C ASP A 1027 44.67 -7.71 -9.21
N ASP A 1028 44.57 -8.90 -9.80
CA ASP A 1028 45.39 -9.33 -10.95
C ASP A 1028 45.03 -8.59 -12.26
N GLY A 1029 44.07 -7.66 -12.21
CA GLY A 1029 43.66 -6.82 -13.33
C GLY A 1029 42.87 -7.56 -14.41
N LEU A 1030 42.45 -8.81 -14.14
CA LEU A 1030 41.62 -9.62 -15.03
C LEU A 1030 42.21 -9.70 -16.46
N GLY A 1031 43.50 -10.01 -16.55
CA GLY A 1031 44.24 -10.08 -17.83
C GLY A 1031 44.61 -8.71 -18.43
N GLY A 1032 44.60 -7.64 -17.63
CA GLY A 1032 44.91 -6.28 -18.07
C GLY A 1032 43.70 -5.45 -18.52
N GLU A 1033 42.49 -6.00 -18.39
CA GLU A 1033 41.24 -5.35 -18.79
C GLU A 1033 40.64 -4.47 -17.68
N LEU A 1034 41.17 -4.55 -16.45
CA LEU A 1034 40.78 -3.71 -15.32
C LEU A 1034 41.93 -2.82 -14.87
N THR A 1035 41.61 -1.55 -14.63
CA THR A 1035 42.51 -0.58 -13.99
C THR A 1035 41.94 -0.17 -12.64
N LYS A 1036 42.71 -0.31 -11.56
CA LYS A 1036 42.33 0.20 -10.24
C LYS A 1036 42.34 1.74 -10.27
N VAL A 1037 41.21 2.35 -9.95
CA VAL A 1037 40.98 3.81 -10.05
C VAL A 1037 40.78 4.49 -8.69
N PHE A 1038 40.45 3.71 -7.65
CA PHE A 1038 40.35 4.16 -6.27
C PHE A 1038 40.74 3.02 -5.33
N GLN A 1039 41.39 3.37 -4.23
CA GLN A 1039 41.70 2.44 -3.15
C GLN A 1039 41.79 3.18 -1.80
N ASN A 1040 41.17 2.61 -0.77
CA ASN A 1040 41.46 2.89 0.63
C ASN A 1040 41.66 1.56 1.39
N ASP A 1041 41.60 1.58 2.72
CA ASP A 1041 41.84 0.40 3.56
C ASP A 1041 40.83 -0.74 3.33
N ASP A 1042 39.57 -0.41 3.00
CA ASP A 1042 38.48 -1.40 2.90
C ASP A 1042 37.90 -1.55 1.48
N VAL A 1043 38.13 -0.58 0.60
CA VAL A 1043 37.51 -0.48 -0.72
C VAL A 1043 38.55 -0.35 -1.82
N SER A 1044 38.37 -1.15 -2.88
CA SER A 1044 39.01 -0.96 -4.18
C SER A 1044 37.94 -0.83 -5.28
N ILE A 1045 38.11 0.16 -6.17
CA ILE A 1045 37.25 0.34 -7.34
C ILE A 1045 38.09 0.15 -8.60
N TYR A 1046 37.62 -0.69 -9.50
CA TYR A 1046 38.26 -1.00 -10.77
C TYR A 1046 37.40 -0.49 -11.91
N ARG A 1047 38.05 0.01 -12.96
CA ARG A 1047 37.41 0.46 -14.20
C ARG A 1047 37.83 -0.45 -15.35
N LEU A 1048 36.87 -0.87 -16.17
CA LEU A 1048 37.16 -1.61 -17.40
C LEU A 1048 37.81 -0.70 -18.45
N THR A 1049 38.91 -1.18 -19.06
CA THR A 1049 39.63 -0.47 -20.13
C THR A 1049 38.84 -0.48 -21.43
N GLY A 1050 38.97 0.59 -22.23
CA GLY A 1050 38.16 0.83 -23.44
C GLY A 1050 38.31 -0.21 -24.55
N SER A 1051 39.31 -1.10 -24.49
CA SER A 1051 39.48 -2.27 -25.39
C SER A 1051 38.42 -3.36 -25.19
N ALA A 1052 37.71 -3.35 -24.06
CA ALA A 1052 36.81 -4.42 -23.62
C ALA A 1052 35.34 -4.22 -24.00
N PHE A 1053 34.99 -3.12 -24.67
CA PHE A 1053 33.61 -2.68 -24.94
C PHE A 1053 33.24 -2.60 -26.42
#